data_AF-A0A521IER2-F1
#
_entry.id   AF-A0A521IER2-F1
#
_cell.length_a   1.000
_cell.length_b   1.000
_cell.length_c   1.000
_cell.angle_alpha   90.00
_cell.angle_beta   90.00
_cell.angle_gamma   90.00
#
_symmetry.space_group_name_H-M   'P 1'
#
loop_
_entity.id
_entity.type
_entity.pdbx_description
1 polymer ?
#
loop_
_entity_poly.entity_id
_entity_poly.type
_entity_poly.pdbx_seq_one_letter_code
_entity_poly.pdbx_strand_id
1 'polypeptide(L)'
;TSLLLAEYRARNTINLKQFWQRRARRLLPALFAMITAVLIYAVILLPDEVASLRADALAAFTYITNWYLIVAQKSYFEAVGRPSLLQHLWSLAVEEQFYLLWPLIFAFVLTRLKTRGAMLLLMFGATASALWMGFLFQPDTDPSRIYYGTDTRAAGLLIGAALAFVWTPRAQDEKPSIARRWLLDGVGVAALGALIVACLFLSEFDPFLYQGGMLLVAAATALVIAAVTTPNSPILASLMGVGILRWIGLRSYSLYLWHWPVFMVTRPQLDTTLEGLPLLGLRLALTFALAEISFRIIETPIRKGALGKAWNAWYSAQGARQWGLSFVGIGLSSALIVGAVLLGSALLRAQPTQEPNYVLTTSADETVSYEEQTAAQQSETTPETAETESATSSDLSPVSFLILEQEPAANAKDITLASPAIGAWIYNYRVERITAPTSALANTAQTLASPRATVDCDEKCQVRAEFADAATAGKSSSPTTNVAAGPPAPLVDAQVLAIGDSVMLGASNYLRKTITAVDVDAKIGRQVSTALQLLRERQDAHLLAPVIVIHLGNNGRFSEKQFDEMMTVLKDVPHVIFLTTKVPRKWQEPNNNALVEGVKRYPNAVLVDWNSVSSAHPEWFWKDGIHLRPDGAQVYANLIAETISQTQVQ
;
A
#
# COMPACT_ATOMS: atom_id res chain seq x y z
N THR A 1 29.29 2.97 14.80
CA THR A 1 30.65 3.48 14.51
C THR A 1 31.36 4.02 15.74
N SER A 2 30.77 4.93 16.54
CA SER A 2 31.45 5.55 17.69
C SER A 2 32.03 4.57 18.71
N LEU A 3 31.34 3.45 19.00
CA LEU A 3 31.86 2.40 19.88
C LEU A 3 33.12 1.72 19.32
N LEU A 4 33.14 1.42 18.01
CA LEU A 4 34.30 0.81 17.35
C LEU A 4 35.49 1.79 17.34
N LEU A 5 35.21 3.07 17.07
CA LEU A 5 36.24 4.12 17.08
C LEU A 5 36.83 4.32 18.47
N ALA A 6 36.01 4.33 19.52
CA ALA A 6 36.47 4.43 20.90
C ALA A 6 37.32 3.23 21.33
N GLU A 7 36.90 2.00 20.95
CA GLU A 7 37.66 0.78 21.22
C GLU A 7 39.01 0.78 20.50
N TYR A 8 39.02 1.17 19.23
CA TYR A 8 40.25 1.30 18.45
C TYR A 8 41.19 2.36 19.04
N ARG A 9 40.69 3.55 19.41
CA ARG A 9 41.52 4.60 20.04
C ARG A 9 42.13 4.14 21.37
N ALA A 10 41.42 3.30 22.13
CA ALA A 10 41.89 2.83 23.43
C ALA A 10 42.85 1.64 23.33
N ARG A 11 42.69 0.75 22.34
CA ARG A 11 43.38 -0.56 22.30
C ARG A 11 44.10 -0.88 20.99
N ASN A 12 44.07 0.02 20.00
CA ASN A 12 44.54 -0.19 18.62
C ASN A 12 44.03 -1.48 17.94
N THR A 13 42.97 -2.09 18.48
CA THR A 13 42.40 -3.35 18.01
C THR A 13 40.88 -3.29 18.16
N ILE A 14 40.18 -4.11 17.39
CA ILE A 14 38.72 -4.17 17.40
C ILE A 14 38.28 -5.61 17.67
N ASN A 15 37.51 -5.83 18.73
CA ASN A 15 36.92 -7.13 19.01
C ASN A 15 35.56 -7.30 18.31
N LEU A 16 35.60 -7.80 17.07
CA LEU A 16 34.41 -8.03 16.25
C LEU A 16 33.43 -9.01 16.92
N LYS A 17 33.95 -10.09 17.52
CA LYS A 17 33.12 -11.07 18.25
C LYS A 17 32.32 -10.41 19.36
N GLN A 18 32.96 -9.57 20.18
CA GLN A 18 32.30 -8.85 21.26
C GLN A 18 31.32 -7.78 20.74
N PHE A 19 31.61 -7.16 19.61
CA PHE A 19 30.68 -6.25 18.94
C PHE A 19 29.39 -6.96 18.54
N TRP A 20 29.48 -8.06 17.78
CA TRP A 20 28.31 -8.82 17.34
C TRP A 20 27.57 -9.46 18.51
N GLN A 21 28.26 -10.02 19.51
CA GLN A 21 27.61 -10.57 20.71
C GLN A 21 26.80 -9.53 21.50
N ARG A 22 27.23 -8.27 21.54
CA ARG A 22 26.47 -7.20 22.20
C ARG A 22 25.20 -6.84 21.41
N ARG A 23 25.30 -6.83 20.08
CA ARG A 23 24.16 -6.55 19.18
C ARG A 23 23.17 -7.71 19.17
N ALA A 24 23.65 -8.93 19.03
CA ALA A 24 22.84 -10.14 19.08
C ALA A 24 22.01 -10.21 20.36
N ARG A 25 22.63 -9.99 21.55
CA ARG A 25 21.91 -9.97 22.83
C ARG A 25 20.91 -8.84 23.00
N ARG A 26 21.03 -7.77 22.21
CA ARG A 26 20.13 -6.61 22.25
C ARG A 26 18.94 -6.80 21.32
N LEU A 27 19.16 -7.33 20.12
CA LEU A 27 18.19 -7.25 19.02
C LEU A 27 17.46 -8.59 18.79
N LEU A 28 18.19 -9.71 18.69
CA LEU A 28 17.62 -11.01 18.33
C LEU A 28 16.52 -11.52 19.29
N PRO A 29 16.68 -11.44 20.63
CA PRO A 29 15.70 -12.07 21.51
C PRO A 29 14.31 -11.46 21.41
N ALA A 30 14.22 -10.13 21.41
CA ALA A 30 12.94 -9.45 21.30
C ALA A 30 12.33 -9.61 19.90
N LEU A 31 13.16 -9.61 18.85
CA LEU A 31 12.68 -9.88 17.49
C LEU A 31 12.10 -11.28 17.37
N PHE A 32 12.85 -12.32 17.74
CA PHE A 32 12.41 -13.71 17.60
C PHE A 32 11.19 -14.00 18.48
N ALA A 33 11.12 -13.40 19.67
CA ALA A 33 9.93 -13.49 20.50
C ALA A 33 8.69 -12.85 19.83
N MET A 34 8.85 -11.66 19.23
CA MET A 34 7.77 -11.00 18.51
C MET A 34 7.34 -11.82 17.28
N ILE A 35 8.28 -12.28 16.44
CA ILE A 35 7.97 -13.13 15.27
C ILE A 35 7.23 -14.39 15.72
N THR A 36 7.70 -15.07 16.76
CA THR A 36 7.06 -16.28 17.29
C THR A 36 5.65 -15.98 17.79
N ALA A 37 5.45 -14.87 18.51
CA ALA A 37 4.13 -14.47 18.99
C ALA A 37 3.17 -14.15 17.84
N VAL A 38 3.65 -13.47 16.79
CA VAL A 38 2.87 -13.17 15.58
C VAL A 38 2.51 -14.46 14.83
N LEU A 39 3.43 -15.41 14.73
CA LEU A 39 3.16 -16.72 14.10
C LEU A 39 2.12 -17.52 14.88
N ILE A 40 2.23 -17.55 16.22
CA ILE A 40 1.23 -18.21 17.08
C ILE A 40 -0.13 -17.53 16.91
N TYR A 41 -0.17 -16.19 16.94
CA TYR A 41 -1.39 -15.42 16.71
C TYR A 41 -2.02 -15.75 15.35
N ALA A 42 -1.22 -15.75 14.28
CA ALA A 42 -1.69 -16.05 12.94
C ALA A 42 -2.24 -17.48 12.82
N VAL A 43 -1.55 -18.47 13.39
CA VAL A 43 -2.02 -19.87 13.37
C VAL A 43 -3.35 -20.05 14.08
N ILE A 44 -3.59 -19.31 15.18
CA ILE A 44 -4.80 -19.46 15.99
C ILE A 44 -5.97 -18.65 15.42
N LEU A 45 -5.71 -17.40 15.01
CA LEU A 45 -6.76 -16.43 14.72
C LEU A 45 -6.86 -16.06 13.23
N LEU A 46 -5.80 -16.28 12.44
CA LEU A 46 -5.73 -15.91 11.03
C LEU A 46 -5.24 -17.09 10.16
N PRO A 47 -5.87 -18.28 10.23
CA PRO A 47 -5.37 -19.49 9.57
C PRO A 47 -5.16 -19.31 8.06
N ASP A 48 -5.98 -18.49 7.42
CA ASP A 48 -5.94 -18.16 5.99
C ASP A 48 -4.67 -17.40 5.57
N GLU A 49 -4.09 -16.61 6.48
CA GLU A 49 -2.90 -15.79 6.22
C GLU A 49 -1.60 -16.56 6.53
N VAL A 50 -1.69 -17.73 7.16
CA VAL A 50 -0.52 -18.45 7.65
C VAL A 50 0.40 -18.85 6.51
N ALA A 51 -0.16 -19.28 5.38
CA ALA A 51 0.61 -19.75 4.24
C ALA A 51 1.49 -18.64 3.64
N SER A 52 0.96 -17.43 3.51
CA SER A 52 1.71 -16.27 3.00
C SER A 52 2.77 -15.82 4.00
N LEU A 53 2.50 -15.94 5.30
CA LEU A 53 3.38 -15.55 6.39
C LEU A 53 4.63 -16.44 6.53
N ARG A 54 4.61 -17.68 6.02
CA ARG A 54 5.76 -18.62 6.09
C ARG A 54 7.04 -18.03 5.52
N ALA A 55 6.96 -17.56 4.26
CA ALA A 55 8.10 -17.02 3.54
C ALA A 55 8.54 -15.68 4.14
N ASP A 56 7.58 -14.86 4.56
CA ASP A 56 7.82 -13.59 5.23
C ASP A 56 8.58 -13.79 6.56
N ALA A 57 8.19 -14.79 7.35
CA ALA A 57 8.84 -15.14 8.61
C ALA A 57 10.26 -15.68 8.41
N LEU A 58 10.47 -16.56 7.42
CA LEU A 58 11.81 -17.03 7.08
C LEU A 58 12.73 -15.87 6.67
N ALA A 59 12.22 -14.96 5.84
CA ALA A 59 12.96 -13.76 5.45
C ALA A 59 13.26 -12.84 6.65
N ALA A 60 12.33 -12.74 7.61
CA ALA A 60 12.52 -11.98 8.84
C ALA A 60 13.55 -12.60 9.78
N PHE A 61 13.54 -13.92 9.99
CA PHE A 61 14.54 -14.62 10.81
C PHE A 61 15.96 -14.50 10.26
N THR A 62 16.09 -14.38 8.94
CA THR A 62 17.37 -14.29 8.24
C THR A 62 17.79 -12.86 7.89
N TYR A 63 17.01 -11.84 8.25
CA TYR A 63 17.24 -10.43 7.93
C TYR A 63 17.43 -10.14 6.43
N ILE A 64 16.61 -10.80 5.60
CA ILE A 64 16.54 -10.55 4.15
C ILE A 64 15.17 -10.07 3.69
N THR A 65 14.27 -9.71 4.63
CA THR A 65 12.90 -9.25 4.33
C THR A 65 12.87 -8.21 3.23
N ASN A 66 13.77 -7.22 3.24
CA ASN A 66 13.80 -6.19 2.21
C ASN A 66 14.04 -6.74 0.80
N TRP A 67 15.01 -7.64 0.62
CA TRP A 67 15.29 -8.26 -0.68
C TRP A 67 14.22 -9.26 -1.11
N TYR A 68 13.68 -10.01 -0.16
CA TYR A 68 12.56 -10.91 -0.42
C TYR A 68 11.33 -10.12 -0.91
N LEU A 69 10.99 -8.98 -0.30
CA LEU A 69 9.89 -8.12 -0.75
C LEU A 69 10.15 -7.56 -2.15
N ILE A 70 11.40 -7.19 -2.48
CA ILE A 70 11.79 -6.75 -3.83
C ILE A 70 11.60 -7.87 -4.85
N VAL A 71 12.13 -9.06 -4.59
CA VAL A 71 12.08 -10.20 -5.52
C VAL A 71 10.64 -10.69 -5.69
N ALA A 72 9.86 -10.71 -4.61
CA ALA A 72 8.44 -11.05 -4.63
C ALA A 72 7.56 -9.95 -5.23
N GLN A 73 8.14 -8.79 -5.62
CA GLN A 73 7.42 -7.63 -6.16
C GLN A 73 6.26 -7.18 -5.25
N LYS A 74 6.44 -7.28 -3.92
CA LYS A 74 5.45 -6.84 -2.94
C LYS A 74 5.61 -5.35 -2.69
N SER A 75 4.60 -4.56 -3.02
CA SER A 75 4.63 -3.12 -2.80
C SER A 75 4.66 -2.76 -1.30
N TYR A 76 5.39 -1.70 -0.95
CA TYR A 76 5.38 -1.08 0.37
C TYR A 76 4.18 -0.16 0.58
N PHE A 77 3.78 0.54 -0.48
CA PHE A 77 2.82 1.63 -0.40
C PHE A 77 1.40 1.19 -0.72
N GLU A 78 1.22 -0.04 -1.20
CA GLU A 78 -0.09 -0.61 -1.46
C GLU A 78 -0.63 -1.35 -0.24
N ALA A 79 -1.89 -1.05 0.09
CA ALA A 79 -2.66 -1.75 1.10
C ALA A 79 -3.88 -2.38 0.43
N VAL A 80 -3.66 -3.47 -0.30
CA VAL A 80 -4.71 -4.38 -0.76
C VAL A 80 -4.74 -5.57 0.20
N GLY A 81 -5.88 -5.82 0.84
CA GLY A 81 -6.02 -6.86 1.86
C GLY A 81 -5.29 -6.53 3.17
N ARG A 82 -4.79 -7.56 3.87
CA ARG A 82 -3.92 -7.37 5.04
C ARG A 82 -2.46 -7.39 4.56
N PRO A 83 -1.70 -6.28 4.69
CA PRO A 83 -0.27 -6.34 4.49
C PRO A 83 0.37 -7.36 5.44
N SER A 84 1.54 -7.89 5.07
CA SER A 84 2.20 -8.88 5.92
C SER A 84 2.40 -8.37 7.35
N LEU A 85 2.09 -9.20 8.34
CA LEU A 85 2.27 -8.88 9.76
C LEU A 85 3.74 -8.59 10.12
N LEU A 86 4.68 -8.96 9.25
CA LEU A 86 6.12 -8.80 9.43
C LEU A 86 6.75 -7.85 8.41
N GLN A 87 5.96 -7.15 7.60
CA GLN A 87 6.45 -6.32 6.51
C GLN A 87 7.41 -5.24 6.98
N HIS A 88 7.11 -4.55 8.09
CA HIS A 88 7.92 -3.46 8.64
C HIS A 88 9.37 -3.85 8.89
N LEU A 89 9.66 -5.14 9.11
CA LEU A 89 11.02 -5.64 9.39
C LEU A 89 12.00 -5.47 8.23
N TRP A 90 11.54 -5.07 7.04
CA TRP A 90 12.41 -4.71 5.92
C TRP A 90 13.50 -3.69 6.32
N SER A 91 13.16 -2.66 7.11
CA SER A 91 14.15 -1.63 7.46
C SER A 91 15.15 -2.15 8.50
N LEU A 92 14.71 -3.06 9.37
CA LEU A 92 15.59 -3.72 10.33
C LEU A 92 16.57 -4.68 9.61
N ALA A 93 16.12 -5.35 8.55
CA ALA A 93 16.99 -6.17 7.70
C ALA A 93 18.14 -5.34 7.09
N VAL A 94 17.84 -4.14 6.57
CA VAL A 94 18.86 -3.20 6.07
C VAL A 94 19.84 -2.81 7.19
N GLU A 95 19.34 -2.52 8.39
CA GLU A 95 20.17 -2.16 9.55
C GLU A 95 21.11 -3.31 9.99
N GLU A 96 20.62 -4.54 10.04
CA GLU A 96 21.43 -5.71 10.42
C GLU A 96 22.47 -6.08 9.37
N GLN A 97 22.14 -5.98 8.08
CA GLN A 97 23.11 -6.13 7.00
C GLN A 97 24.26 -5.13 7.18
N PHE A 98 23.94 -3.89 7.54
CA PHE A 98 24.95 -2.89 7.90
C PHE A 98 25.74 -3.29 9.15
N TYR A 99 25.11 -3.77 10.23
CA TYR A 99 25.85 -4.22 11.43
C TYR A 99 26.73 -5.44 11.22
N LEU A 100 26.40 -6.30 10.26
CA LEU A 100 27.22 -7.44 9.87
C LEU A 100 28.46 -6.98 9.09
N LEU A 101 28.26 -6.17 8.05
CA LEU A 101 29.31 -5.80 7.09
C LEU A 101 30.17 -4.62 7.57
N TRP A 102 29.57 -3.60 8.19
CA TRP A 102 30.25 -2.37 8.54
C TRP A 102 31.45 -2.54 9.48
N PRO A 103 31.42 -3.37 10.53
CA PRO A 103 32.59 -3.56 11.40
C PRO A 103 33.80 -4.14 10.65
N LEU A 104 33.57 -4.99 9.64
CA LEU A 104 34.62 -5.55 8.79
C LEU A 104 35.22 -4.48 7.90
N ILE A 105 34.36 -3.70 7.22
CA ILE A 105 34.77 -2.57 6.38
C ILE A 105 35.54 -1.56 7.24
N PHE A 106 35.02 -1.22 8.42
CA PHE A 106 35.63 -0.28 9.34
C PHE A 106 37.02 -0.74 9.81
N ALA A 107 37.17 -2.01 10.18
CA ALA A 107 38.46 -2.57 10.57
C ALA A 107 39.47 -2.51 9.40
N PHE A 108 39.05 -2.89 8.19
CA PHE A 108 39.90 -2.79 7.00
C PHE A 108 40.32 -1.34 6.70
N VAL A 109 39.35 -0.42 6.68
CA VAL A 109 39.55 1.00 6.38
C VAL A 109 40.52 1.67 7.35
N LEU A 110 40.43 1.38 8.65
CA LEU A 110 41.34 1.98 9.63
C LEU A 110 42.78 1.49 9.50
N THR A 111 43.00 0.24 9.08
CA THR A 111 44.35 -0.29 8.86
C THR A 111 45.01 0.27 7.59
N ARG A 112 44.23 0.79 6.62
CA ARG A 112 44.75 1.20 5.30
C ARG A 112 44.62 2.68 4.99
N LEU A 113 43.45 3.28 5.25
CA LEU A 113 43.06 4.59 4.70
C LEU A 113 43.16 5.74 5.70
N LYS A 114 43.55 5.46 6.96
CA LYS A 114 43.54 6.43 8.08
C LYS A 114 42.14 7.06 8.27
N THR A 115 41.98 7.93 9.26
CA THR A 115 40.68 8.55 9.58
C THR A 115 40.10 9.39 8.44
N ARG A 116 40.95 10.16 7.72
CA ARG A 116 40.50 11.01 6.61
C ARG A 116 39.99 10.20 5.43
N GLY A 117 40.71 9.14 5.03
CA GLY A 117 40.26 8.28 3.94
C GLY A 117 38.99 7.50 4.29
N ALA A 118 38.82 7.11 5.56
CA ALA A 118 37.57 6.51 6.04
C ALA A 118 36.36 7.43 5.86
N MET A 119 36.53 8.72 6.21
CA MET A 119 35.48 9.72 6.07
C MET A 119 35.13 9.98 4.60
N LEU A 120 36.14 10.10 3.72
CA LEU A 120 35.91 10.28 2.29
C LEU A 120 35.20 9.08 1.66
N LEU A 121 35.58 7.85 2.02
CA LEU A 121 34.93 6.63 1.55
C LEU A 121 33.45 6.59 1.97
N LEU A 122 33.14 6.95 3.22
CA LEU A 122 31.78 7.01 3.73
C LEU A 122 30.93 8.07 3.01
N MET A 123 31.47 9.27 2.82
CA MET A 123 30.79 10.33 2.09
C MET A 123 30.57 9.95 0.64
N PHE A 124 31.57 9.38 -0.03
CA PHE A 124 31.45 8.86 -1.38
C PHE A 124 30.37 7.78 -1.46
N GLY A 125 30.36 6.81 -0.56
CA GLY A 125 29.33 5.77 -0.52
C GLY A 125 27.93 6.33 -0.28
N ALA A 126 27.79 7.34 0.58
CA ALA A 126 26.49 7.99 0.82
C ALA A 126 25.98 8.73 -0.42
N THR A 127 26.86 9.47 -1.09
CA THR A 127 26.54 10.15 -2.34
C THR A 127 26.23 9.16 -3.46
N ALA A 128 27.03 8.11 -3.61
CA ALA A 128 26.79 7.06 -4.61
C ALA A 128 25.45 6.35 -4.40
N SER A 129 25.11 6.02 -3.15
CA SER A 129 23.82 5.42 -2.78
C SER A 129 22.64 6.35 -3.13
N ALA A 130 22.76 7.65 -2.85
CA ALA A 130 21.72 8.64 -3.17
C ALA A 130 21.58 8.88 -4.68
N LEU A 131 22.70 8.98 -5.41
CA LEU A 131 22.70 9.11 -6.87
C LEU A 131 22.12 7.85 -7.52
N TRP A 132 22.44 6.67 -6.99
CA TRP A 132 21.89 5.41 -7.47
C TRP A 132 20.38 5.31 -7.24
N MET A 133 19.88 5.78 -6.09
CA MET A 133 18.44 5.92 -5.85
C MET A 133 17.78 6.83 -6.89
N GLY A 134 18.36 8.01 -7.15
CA GLY A 134 17.84 8.95 -8.14
C GLY A 134 17.89 8.41 -9.57
N PHE A 135 18.92 7.64 -9.91
CA PHE A 135 19.05 6.99 -11.22
C PHE A 135 18.02 5.88 -11.44
N LEU A 136 17.74 5.07 -10.41
CA LEU A 136 16.72 4.01 -10.48
C LEU A 136 15.30 4.53 -10.34
N PHE A 137 15.12 5.76 -9.86
CA PHE A 137 13.79 6.33 -9.66
C PHE A 137 13.10 6.56 -11.00
N GLN A 138 11.95 5.92 -11.16
CA GLN A 138 11.05 6.13 -12.29
C GLN A 138 9.84 6.89 -11.77
N PRO A 139 9.64 8.15 -12.21
CA PRO A 139 8.44 8.89 -11.90
C PRO A 139 7.20 8.07 -12.23
N ASP A 140 6.17 8.23 -11.42
CA ASP A 140 4.85 7.67 -11.67
C ASP A 140 4.76 6.13 -11.67
N THR A 141 5.74 5.46 -11.07
CA THR A 141 5.75 4.01 -10.83
C THR A 141 5.90 3.71 -9.33
N ASP A 142 5.65 2.47 -8.91
CA ASP A 142 5.86 2.06 -7.51
C ASP A 142 7.35 2.18 -7.10
N PRO A 143 7.71 3.05 -6.14
CA PRO A 143 9.09 3.23 -5.71
C PRO A 143 9.56 2.14 -4.72
N SER A 144 8.79 1.07 -4.49
CA SER A 144 9.06 0.04 -3.48
C SER A 144 10.45 -0.59 -3.60
N ARG A 145 10.97 -0.86 -4.81
CA ARG A 145 12.36 -1.33 -4.98
C ARG A 145 13.30 -0.36 -4.27
N ILE A 146 13.34 0.89 -4.73
CA ILE A 146 14.34 1.86 -4.27
C ILE A 146 14.10 2.24 -2.81
N TYR A 147 12.89 2.03 -2.29
CA TYR A 147 12.55 2.23 -0.89
C TYR A 147 13.08 1.10 0.01
N TYR A 148 12.99 -0.16 -0.42
CA TYR A 148 13.50 -1.33 0.30
C TYR A 148 15.00 -1.59 0.14
N GLY A 149 15.59 -1.14 -0.97
CA GLY A 149 16.96 -1.48 -1.37
C GLY A 149 18.02 -1.05 -0.35
N THR A 150 18.87 -1.99 0.07
CA THR A 150 20.04 -1.67 0.92
C THR A 150 21.00 -0.73 0.18
N ASP A 151 21.13 -0.92 -1.14
CA ASP A 151 21.93 -0.12 -2.06
C ASP A 151 21.49 1.35 -2.12
N THR A 152 20.18 1.59 -2.13
CA THR A 152 19.57 2.93 -2.25
C THR A 152 19.35 3.59 -0.89
N ARG A 153 19.18 2.82 0.20
CA ARG A 153 18.95 3.34 1.57
C ARG A 153 20.22 3.47 2.43
N ALA A 154 21.37 2.96 1.96
CA ALA A 154 22.63 3.01 2.70
C ALA A 154 23.07 4.44 3.08
N ALA A 155 22.71 5.46 2.27
CA ALA A 155 23.11 6.85 2.49
C ALA A 155 22.90 7.33 3.94
N GLY A 156 21.73 7.09 4.53
CA GLY A 156 21.44 7.51 5.91
C GLY A 156 22.37 6.88 6.95
N LEU A 157 22.63 5.57 6.82
CA LEU A 157 23.53 4.83 7.71
C LEU A 157 24.99 5.30 7.56
N LEU A 158 25.41 5.57 6.32
CA LEU A 158 26.76 6.03 6.01
C LEU A 158 27.00 7.47 6.49
N ILE A 159 26.03 8.37 6.35
CA ILE A 159 26.09 9.72 6.93
C ILE A 159 26.19 9.65 8.46
N GLY A 160 25.39 8.81 9.12
CA GLY A 160 25.49 8.59 10.56
C GLY A 160 26.84 7.99 10.98
N ALA A 161 27.42 7.11 10.17
CA ALA A 161 28.76 6.56 10.39
C ALA A 161 29.85 7.63 10.21
N ALA A 162 29.72 8.51 9.22
CA ALA A 162 30.64 9.62 8.98
C ALA A 162 30.61 10.63 10.13
N LEU A 163 29.41 10.95 10.62
CA LEU A 163 29.21 11.81 11.78
C LEU A 163 30.01 11.31 12.99
N ALA A 164 30.07 10.00 13.23
CA ALA A 164 30.81 9.44 14.36
C ALA A 164 32.33 9.74 14.35
N PHE A 165 32.92 9.98 13.17
CA PHE A 165 34.33 10.34 13.05
C PHE A 165 34.61 11.81 13.38
N VAL A 166 33.67 12.69 13.03
CA VAL A 166 33.79 14.14 13.21
C VAL A 166 33.24 14.58 14.58
N TRP A 167 32.25 13.85 15.08
CA TRP A 167 31.50 14.17 16.28
C TRP A 167 31.59 13.04 17.30
N THR A 168 32.46 13.21 18.31
CA THR A 168 32.54 12.30 19.46
C THR A 168 32.38 13.11 20.76
N PRO A 169 31.13 13.25 21.28
CA PRO A 169 30.85 14.10 22.44
C PRO A 169 31.67 13.79 23.69
N ARG A 170 32.04 12.51 23.86
CA ARG A 170 32.77 12.00 25.02
C ARG A 170 34.29 12.13 24.93
N ALA A 171 34.82 12.55 23.77
CA ALA A 171 36.25 12.75 23.52
C ALA A 171 36.62 14.24 23.36
N GLN A 172 35.64 15.14 23.52
CA GLN A 172 35.91 16.58 23.59
C GLN A 172 36.16 16.93 25.07
N ASP A 173 37.43 16.90 25.48
CA ASP A 173 37.86 17.34 26.82
C ASP A 173 37.67 18.84 27.02
N GLU A 174 37.56 19.61 25.92
CA GLU A 174 37.28 21.04 25.93
C GLU A 174 35.78 21.31 25.84
N LYS A 175 35.23 21.99 26.86
CA LYS A 175 33.85 22.47 26.84
C LYS A 175 33.69 23.45 25.67
N PRO A 176 32.77 23.23 24.71
CA PRO A 176 32.59 24.15 23.59
C PRO A 176 32.25 25.56 24.11
N SER A 177 32.72 26.59 23.40
CA SER A 177 32.39 27.98 23.73
C SER A 177 30.88 28.22 23.73
N ILE A 178 30.40 29.19 24.51
CA ILE A 178 28.97 29.50 24.61
C ILE A 178 28.38 29.81 23.22
N ALA A 179 29.08 30.60 22.41
CA ALA A 179 28.67 30.93 21.04
C ALA A 179 28.52 29.67 20.16
N ARG A 180 29.47 28.74 20.22
CA ARG A 180 29.40 27.48 19.46
C ARG A 180 28.23 26.62 19.90
N ARG A 181 27.87 26.62 21.19
CA ARG A 181 26.69 25.88 21.68
C ARG A 181 25.40 26.44 21.11
N TRP A 182 25.20 27.75 21.19
CA TRP A 182 24.01 28.40 20.63
C TRP A 182 23.91 28.21 19.11
N LEU A 183 25.03 28.29 18.39
CA LEU A 183 25.04 28.02 16.95
C LEU A 183 24.60 26.58 16.64
N LEU A 184 25.17 25.59 17.33
CA LEU A 184 24.82 24.19 17.11
C LEU A 184 23.37 23.88 17.49
N ASP A 185 22.88 24.47 18.59
CA ASP A 185 21.51 24.32 19.04
C ASP A 185 20.53 24.97 18.05
N GLY A 186 20.84 26.19 17.56
CA GLY A 186 20.05 26.87 16.53
C GLY A 186 20.01 26.09 15.21
N VAL A 187 21.15 25.57 14.75
CA VAL A 187 21.22 24.69 13.56
C VAL A 187 20.43 23.41 13.79
N GLY A 188 20.53 22.80 14.97
CA GLY A 188 19.76 21.62 15.33
C GLY A 188 18.25 21.87 15.36
N VAL A 189 17.81 23.01 15.90
CA VAL A 189 16.39 23.38 15.97
C VAL A 189 15.85 23.63 14.57
N ALA A 190 16.60 24.33 13.72
CA ALA A 190 16.24 24.53 12.32
C ALA A 190 16.15 23.20 11.57
N ALA A 191 17.12 22.29 11.79
CA ALA A 191 17.11 20.96 11.19
C ALA A 191 15.91 20.12 11.67
N LEU A 192 15.57 20.17 12.97
CA LEU A 192 14.39 19.51 13.52
C LEU A 192 13.10 20.10 12.93
N GLY A 193 13.00 21.42 12.80
CA GLY A 193 11.90 22.10 12.14
C GLY A 193 11.75 21.65 10.68
N ALA A 194 12.84 21.58 9.93
CA ALA A 194 12.85 21.07 8.55
C ALA A 194 12.37 19.61 8.46
N LEU A 195 12.77 18.75 9.41
CA LEU A 195 12.27 17.37 9.47
C LEU A 195 10.78 17.31 9.79
N ILE A 196 10.27 18.16 10.69
CA ILE A 196 8.84 18.24 11.00
C ILE A 196 8.05 18.71 9.76
N VAL A 197 8.53 19.75 9.07
CA VAL A 197 7.92 20.23 7.82
C VAL A 197 7.92 19.12 6.76
N ALA A 198 9.05 18.43 6.58
CA ALA A 198 9.13 17.30 5.66
C ALA A 198 8.09 16.22 5.99
N CYS A 199 7.94 15.84 7.27
CA CYS A 199 6.94 14.86 7.70
C CYS A 199 5.48 15.30 7.50
N LEU A 200 5.20 16.60 7.56
CA LEU A 200 3.83 17.13 7.43
C LEU A 200 3.41 17.37 5.99
N PHE A 201 4.36 17.71 5.11
CA PHE A 201 4.05 18.22 3.77
C PHE A 201 4.56 17.34 2.62
N LEU A 202 5.56 16.47 2.84
CA LEU A 202 6.00 15.56 1.79
C LEU A 202 5.18 14.28 1.80
N SER A 203 4.69 13.89 0.63
CA SER A 203 4.13 12.57 0.40
C SER A 203 5.24 11.60 0.01
N GLU A 204 5.03 10.34 0.37
CA GLU A 204 5.84 9.20 -0.03
C GLU A 204 6.03 9.04 -1.55
N PHE A 205 5.15 9.63 -2.37
CA PHE A 205 5.22 9.59 -3.83
C PHE A 205 5.97 10.78 -4.44
N ASP A 206 6.42 11.74 -3.63
CA ASP A 206 7.08 12.94 -4.15
C ASP A 206 8.45 12.60 -4.76
N PRO A 207 8.69 12.92 -6.06
CA PRO A 207 9.97 12.68 -6.73
C PRO A 207 11.19 13.23 -5.99
N PHE A 208 11.00 14.39 -5.33
CA PHE A 208 12.03 15.06 -4.54
C PHE A 208 12.68 14.12 -3.50
N LEU A 209 11.90 13.26 -2.85
CA LEU A 209 12.43 12.33 -1.85
C LEU A 209 13.51 11.42 -2.44
N TYR A 210 13.25 10.88 -3.62
CA TYR A 210 14.11 9.89 -4.28
C TYR A 210 15.27 10.52 -5.06
N GLN A 211 15.15 11.80 -5.42
CA GLN A 211 16.18 12.57 -6.14
C GLN A 211 17.06 13.40 -5.19
N GLY A 212 17.40 12.85 -4.01
CA GLY A 212 18.31 13.47 -3.04
C GLY A 212 17.62 14.03 -1.79
N GLY A 213 16.29 14.15 -1.75
CA GLY A 213 15.55 14.54 -0.55
C GLY A 213 15.83 13.63 0.65
N MET A 214 15.94 12.32 0.45
CA MET A 214 16.32 11.37 1.50
C MET A 214 17.75 11.60 2.05
N LEU A 215 18.68 12.08 1.22
CA LEU A 215 20.03 12.46 1.66
C LEU A 215 19.97 13.74 2.51
N LEU A 216 19.14 14.72 2.13
CA LEU A 216 18.92 15.92 2.92
C LEU A 216 18.27 15.60 4.28
N VAL A 217 17.30 14.69 4.32
CA VAL A 217 16.70 14.17 5.56
C VAL A 217 17.76 13.51 6.43
N ALA A 218 18.66 12.69 5.86
CA ALA A 218 19.76 12.08 6.60
C ALA A 218 20.74 13.11 7.16
N ALA A 219 21.09 14.15 6.39
CA ALA A 219 21.96 15.24 6.82
C ALA A 219 21.31 16.06 7.95
N ALA A 220 20.03 16.44 7.81
CA ALA A 220 19.28 17.14 8.85
C ALA A 220 19.20 16.30 10.15
N THR A 221 18.95 15.00 10.03
CA THR A 221 18.95 14.07 11.16
C THR A 221 20.33 14.03 11.85
N ALA A 222 21.42 14.00 11.08
CA ALA A 222 22.78 14.05 11.61
C ALA A 222 23.06 15.35 12.38
N LEU A 223 22.56 16.50 11.89
CA LEU A 223 22.66 17.79 12.58
C LEU A 223 21.90 17.80 13.90
N VAL A 224 20.67 17.26 13.93
CA VAL A 224 19.89 17.11 15.17
C VAL A 224 20.64 16.23 16.17
N ILE A 225 21.19 15.09 15.74
CA ILE A 225 21.98 14.20 16.60
C ILE A 225 23.22 14.93 17.14
N ALA A 226 23.93 15.68 16.31
CA ALA A 226 25.10 16.45 16.74
C ALA A 226 24.72 17.49 17.82
N ALA A 227 23.64 18.25 17.60
CA ALA A 227 23.14 19.24 18.54
C ALA A 227 22.71 18.60 19.87
N VAL A 228 21.85 17.57 19.84
CA VAL A 228 21.34 16.89 21.04
C VAL A 228 22.45 16.23 21.86
N THR A 229 23.49 15.74 21.20
CA THR A 229 24.62 15.10 21.89
C THR A 229 25.70 16.09 22.35
N THR A 230 25.56 17.38 22.06
CA THR A 230 26.47 18.42 22.54
C THR A 230 26.30 18.60 24.06
N PRO A 231 27.37 18.51 24.87
CA PRO A 231 27.27 18.75 26.30
C PRO A 231 26.73 20.15 26.61
N ASN A 232 25.71 20.23 27.48
CA ASN A 232 25.03 21.48 27.87
C ASN A 232 24.42 22.26 26.70
N SER A 233 23.83 21.58 25.70
CA SER A 233 23.00 22.28 24.71
C SER A 233 21.79 22.90 25.41
N PRO A 234 21.52 24.21 25.24
CA PRO A 234 20.54 24.93 26.05
C PRO A 234 19.10 24.47 25.82
N ILE A 235 18.69 24.23 24.57
CA ILE A 235 17.29 23.90 24.25
C ILE A 235 17.15 22.41 23.94
N LEU A 236 17.80 21.91 22.89
CA LEU A 236 17.50 20.57 22.35
C LEU A 236 17.86 19.44 23.30
N ALA A 237 19.04 19.51 23.94
CA ALA A 237 19.45 18.46 24.88
C ALA A 237 18.56 18.45 26.13
N SER A 238 18.08 19.61 26.58
CA SER A 238 17.13 19.72 27.69
C SER A 238 15.78 19.12 27.32
N LEU A 239 15.23 19.52 26.16
CA LEU A 239 13.94 19.04 25.66
C LEU A 239 13.95 17.52 25.41
N MET A 240 14.93 17.02 24.65
CA MET A 240 15.06 15.59 24.35
C MET A 240 15.50 14.76 25.57
N GLY A 241 16.07 15.41 26.58
CA GLY A 241 16.49 14.82 27.84
C GLY A 241 15.36 14.64 28.85
N VAL A 242 14.16 15.18 28.60
CA VAL A 242 12.99 15.02 29.48
C VAL A 242 12.70 13.54 29.72
N GLY A 243 12.37 13.20 30.97
CA GLY A 243 12.23 11.82 31.42
C GLY A 243 11.32 10.95 30.55
N ILE A 244 10.21 11.50 30.05
CA ILE A 244 9.28 10.77 29.18
C ILE A 244 9.88 10.44 27.82
N LEU A 245 10.52 11.41 27.14
CA LEU A 245 11.15 11.18 25.84
C LEU A 245 12.33 10.22 25.95
N ARG A 246 13.12 10.34 27.02
CA ARG A 246 14.18 9.37 27.32
C ARG A 246 13.62 7.97 27.58
N TRP A 247 12.51 7.87 28.31
CA TRP A 247 11.86 6.59 28.61
C TRP A 247 11.36 5.90 27.33
N ILE A 248 10.77 6.67 26.40
CA ILE A 248 10.36 6.20 25.07
C ILE A 248 11.60 5.77 24.27
N GLY A 249 12.66 6.59 24.23
CA GLY A 249 13.89 6.30 23.51
C GLY A 249 14.61 5.04 23.99
N LEU A 250 14.52 4.69 25.28
CA LEU A 250 15.07 3.43 25.82
C LEU A 250 14.30 2.19 25.35
N ARG A 251 13.06 2.35 24.87
CA ARG A 251 12.12 1.29 24.46
C ARG A 251 11.78 1.34 22.97
N SER A 252 12.37 2.26 22.23
CA SER A 252 12.04 2.52 20.82
C SER A 252 12.14 1.27 19.96
N TYR A 253 13.09 0.38 20.26
CA TYR A 253 13.22 -0.90 19.58
C TYR A 253 11.99 -1.80 19.79
N SER A 254 11.59 -2.05 21.04
CA SER A 254 10.40 -2.86 21.32
C SER A 254 9.11 -2.19 20.79
N LEU A 255 9.00 -0.87 20.90
CA LEU A 255 7.87 -0.12 20.31
C LEU A 255 7.80 -0.33 18.80
N TYR A 256 8.93 -0.21 18.11
CA TYR A 256 9.02 -0.46 16.67
C TYR A 256 8.68 -1.91 16.31
N LEU A 257 9.09 -2.91 17.11
CA LEU A 257 8.73 -4.30 16.81
C LEU A 257 7.22 -4.54 16.87
N TRP A 258 6.55 -4.02 17.90
CA TRP A 258 5.15 -4.36 18.20
C TRP A 258 4.11 -3.45 17.55
N HIS A 259 4.45 -2.21 17.18
CA HIS A 259 3.46 -1.29 16.62
C HIS A 259 2.81 -1.83 15.33
N TRP A 260 3.60 -2.38 14.41
CA TRP A 260 3.09 -2.80 13.11
C TRP A 260 2.13 -3.99 13.21
N PRO A 261 2.47 -5.12 13.88
CA PRO A 261 1.51 -6.20 14.08
C PRO A 261 0.20 -5.72 14.73
N VAL A 262 0.29 -4.85 15.74
CA VAL A 262 -0.90 -4.27 16.40
C VAL A 262 -1.77 -3.52 15.39
N PHE A 263 -1.18 -2.69 14.52
CA PHE A 263 -1.93 -1.96 13.50
C PHE A 263 -2.54 -2.89 12.45
N MET A 264 -1.86 -3.97 12.08
CA MET A 264 -2.34 -4.92 11.07
C MET A 264 -3.47 -5.85 11.56
N VAL A 265 -3.60 -6.05 12.87
CA VAL A 265 -4.66 -6.87 13.49
C VAL A 265 -5.78 -6.04 14.11
N THR A 266 -5.72 -4.72 13.98
CA THR A 266 -6.76 -3.79 14.46
C THR A 266 -7.23 -2.89 13.33
N ARG A 267 -7.33 -3.41 12.11
CA ARG A 267 -7.80 -2.61 10.97
C ARG A 267 -9.26 -2.23 11.21
N PRO A 268 -9.60 -0.94 11.04
CA PRO A 268 -10.97 -0.49 11.22
C PRO A 268 -11.88 -1.23 10.23
N GLN A 269 -13.11 -1.49 10.63
CA GLN A 269 -14.18 -2.19 9.88
C GLN A 269 -13.90 -3.64 9.46
N LEU A 270 -12.66 -4.11 9.56
CA LEU A 270 -12.23 -5.48 9.25
C LEU A 270 -12.01 -6.29 10.52
N ASP A 271 -11.15 -5.80 11.41
CA ASP A 271 -10.77 -6.50 12.64
C ASP A 271 -11.42 -5.89 13.89
N THR A 272 -11.88 -4.63 13.80
CA THR A 272 -12.53 -3.91 14.90
C THR A 272 -13.54 -2.90 14.38
N THR A 273 -14.60 -2.65 15.17
CA THR A 273 -15.60 -1.62 14.91
C THR A 273 -15.16 -0.22 15.33
N LEU A 274 -14.03 -0.10 16.05
CA LEU A 274 -13.50 1.18 16.49
C LEU A 274 -12.83 1.92 15.33
N GLU A 275 -12.96 3.24 15.31
CA GLU A 275 -12.40 4.13 14.29
C GLU A 275 -11.81 5.38 14.94
N GLY A 276 -11.04 6.16 14.16
CA GLY A 276 -10.54 7.46 14.59
C GLY A 276 -9.68 7.45 15.87
N LEU A 277 -9.91 8.43 16.75
CA LEU A 277 -9.15 8.62 17.99
C LEU A 277 -9.28 7.46 18.99
N PRO A 278 -10.46 6.86 19.23
CA PRO A 278 -10.58 5.67 20.07
C PRO A 278 -9.70 4.50 19.60
N LEU A 279 -9.68 4.23 18.29
CA LEU A 279 -8.84 3.18 17.72
C LEU A 279 -7.35 3.51 17.88
N LEU A 280 -6.95 4.76 17.65
CA LEU A 280 -5.58 5.21 17.87
C LEU A 280 -5.15 5.03 19.33
N GLY A 281 -6.02 5.40 20.28
CA GLY A 281 -5.78 5.21 21.72
C GLY A 281 -5.57 3.74 22.08
N LEU A 282 -6.41 2.84 21.56
CA LEU A 282 -6.26 1.40 21.74
C LEU A 282 -4.93 0.89 21.16
N ARG A 283 -4.61 1.26 19.92
CA ARG A 283 -3.37 0.85 19.24
C ARG A 283 -2.12 1.28 19.99
N LEU A 284 -2.11 2.53 20.47
CA LEU A 284 -1.01 3.04 21.29
C LEU A 284 -0.93 2.26 22.61
N ALA A 285 -2.04 2.09 23.32
CA ALA A 285 -2.07 1.35 24.58
C ALA A 285 -1.53 -0.09 24.43
N LEU A 286 -2.01 -0.83 23.43
CA LEU A 286 -1.54 -2.19 23.12
C LEU A 286 -0.05 -2.21 22.75
N THR A 287 0.39 -1.28 21.90
CA THR A 287 1.79 -1.17 21.48
C THR A 287 2.70 -0.91 22.69
N PHE A 288 2.36 0.06 23.54
CA PHE A 288 3.14 0.37 24.74
C PHE A 288 3.14 -0.77 25.76
N ALA A 289 2.00 -1.45 25.95
CA ALA A 289 1.91 -2.58 26.85
C ALA A 289 2.78 -3.76 26.39
N LEU A 290 2.64 -4.18 25.13
CA LEU A 290 3.43 -5.26 24.55
C LEU A 290 4.92 -4.93 24.50
N ALA A 291 5.27 -3.69 24.14
CA ALA A 291 6.64 -3.21 24.16
C ALA A 291 7.22 -3.23 25.58
N GLU A 292 6.47 -2.81 26.60
CA GLU A 292 6.97 -2.80 27.98
C GLU A 292 7.16 -4.21 28.55
N ILE A 293 6.23 -5.12 28.24
CA ILE A 293 6.34 -6.55 28.60
C ILE A 293 7.58 -7.16 27.93
N SER A 294 7.72 -6.99 26.62
CA SER A 294 8.86 -7.49 25.85
C SER A 294 10.19 -6.90 26.35
N PHE A 295 10.24 -5.60 26.62
CA PHE A 295 11.43 -4.90 27.09
C PHE A 295 11.87 -5.37 28.48
N ARG A 296 10.92 -5.56 29.42
CA ARG A 296 11.23 -5.95 30.81
C ARG A 296 11.53 -7.44 30.97
N ILE A 297 10.77 -8.30 30.29
CA ILE A 297 10.83 -9.76 30.49
C ILE A 297 11.87 -10.41 29.57
N ILE A 298 12.04 -9.89 28.35
CA ILE A 298 12.88 -10.54 27.34
C ILE A 298 14.16 -9.74 27.12
N GLU A 299 14.04 -8.48 26.69
CA GLU A 299 15.21 -7.70 26.27
C GLU A 299 16.16 -7.41 27.45
N THR A 300 15.64 -6.84 28.54
CA THR A 300 16.47 -6.37 29.66
C THR A 300 17.25 -7.50 30.35
N PRO A 301 16.65 -8.67 30.68
CA PRO A 301 17.38 -9.75 31.34
C PRO A 301 18.48 -10.32 30.45
N ILE A 302 18.20 -10.56 29.17
CA ILE A 302 19.17 -11.12 28.23
C ILE A 302 20.32 -10.12 27.97
N ARG A 303 19.99 -8.84 27.81
CA ARG A 303 20.97 -7.75 27.66
C ARG A 303 21.87 -7.63 28.90
N LYS A 304 21.33 -7.81 30.11
CA LYS A 304 22.07 -7.82 31.39
C LYS A 304 22.76 -9.16 31.70
N GLY A 305 22.74 -10.13 30.78
CA GLY A 305 23.50 -11.38 30.88
C GLY A 305 22.82 -12.47 31.70
N ALA A 306 21.49 -12.45 31.86
CA ALA A 306 20.75 -13.49 32.59
C ALA A 306 21.06 -14.91 32.08
N LEU A 307 21.17 -15.10 30.76
CA LEU A 307 21.55 -16.40 30.17
C LEU A 307 22.93 -16.88 30.62
N GLY A 308 23.92 -15.98 30.63
CA GLY A 308 25.27 -16.32 31.11
C GLY A 308 25.29 -16.62 32.62
N LYS A 309 24.50 -15.89 33.41
CA LYS A 309 24.35 -16.18 34.85
C LYS A 309 23.68 -17.54 35.10
N ALA A 310 22.65 -17.87 34.33
CA ALA A 310 21.96 -19.16 34.41
C ALA A 310 22.90 -20.31 34.03
N TRP A 311 23.66 -20.15 32.94
CA TRP A 311 24.69 -21.11 32.53
C TRP A 311 25.74 -21.33 33.61
N ASN A 312 26.31 -20.25 34.15
CA ASN A 312 27.32 -20.35 35.19
C ASN A 312 26.76 -20.99 36.46
N ALA A 313 25.52 -20.66 36.85
CA ALA A 313 24.86 -21.25 38.01
C ALA A 313 24.61 -22.76 37.83
N TRP A 314 24.31 -23.21 36.62
CA TRP A 314 24.20 -24.64 36.30
C TRP A 314 25.58 -25.32 36.30
N TYR A 315 26.57 -24.74 35.62
CA TYR A 315 27.91 -25.30 35.51
C TYR A 315 28.64 -25.40 36.85
N SER A 316 28.41 -24.45 37.76
CA SER A 316 29.02 -24.44 39.10
C SER A 316 28.20 -25.23 40.14
N ALA A 317 27.00 -25.70 39.81
CA ALA A 317 26.19 -26.47 40.75
C ALA A 317 26.72 -27.91 40.88
N GLN A 318 26.58 -28.50 42.06
CA GLN A 318 26.93 -29.89 42.34
C GLN A 318 25.76 -30.61 43.02
N GLY A 319 25.71 -31.93 42.89
CA GLY A 319 24.73 -32.79 43.55
C GLY A 319 23.27 -32.47 43.18
N ALA A 320 22.35 -32.56 44.14
CA ALA A 320 20.91 -32.41 43.92
C ALA A 320 20.51 -31.08 43.26
N ARG A 321 21.26 -29.99 43.50
CA ARG A 321 21.00 -28.69 42.88
C ARG A 321 21.30 -28.69 41.38
N GLN A 322 22.36 -29.38 40.96
CA GLN A 322 22.69 -29.53 39.54
C GLN A 322 21.63 -30.36 38.82
N TRP A 323 21.18 -31.45 39.44
CA TRP A 323 20.08 -32.28 38.93
C TRP A 323 18.78 -31.48 38.79
N GLY A 324 18.40 -30.70 39.81
CA GLY A 324 17.20 -29.85 39.76
C GLY A 324 17.27 -28.80 38.64
N LEU A 325 18.40 -28.08 38.50
CA LEU A 325 18.60 -27.11 37.42
C LEU A 325 18.61 -27.77 36.04
N SER A 326 19.20 -28.97 35.91
CA SER A 326 19.22 -29.74 34.67
C SER A 326 17.82 -30.19 34.30
N PHE A 327 17.03 -30.66 35.27
CA PHE A 327 15.65 -31.10 35.03
C PHE A 327 14.76 -29.94 34.57
N VAL A 328 14.87 -28.78 35.23
CA VAL A 328 14.17 -27.55 34.80
C VAL A 328 14.64 -27.13 33.40
N GLY A 329 15.95 -27.15 33.15
CA GLY A 329 16.53 -26.80 31.85
C GLY A 329 16.06 -27.72 30.72
N ILE A 330 16.04 -29.04 30.96
CA ILE A 330 15.52 -30.05 30.03
C ILE A 330 14.02 -29.85 29.82
N GLY A 331 13.23 -29.67 30.88
CA GLY A 331 11.79 -29.43 30.78
C GLY A 331 11.46 -28.19 29.92
N LEU A 332 12.14 -27.06 30.17
CA LEU A 332 11.99 -25.84 29.37
C LEU A 332 12.44 -26.04 27.92
N SER A 333 13.57 -26.72 27.70
CA SER A 333 14.08 -26.97 26.34
C SER A 333 13.15 -27.89 25.56
N SER A 334 12.65 -28.96 26.19
CA SER A 334 11.67 -29.87 25.61
C SER A 334 10.37 -29.15 25.28
N ALA A 335 9.85 -28.30 26.18
CA ALA A 335 8.65 -27.51 25.91
C ALA A 335 8.84 -26.54 24.73
N LEU A 336 10.00 -25.89 24.63
CA LEU A 336 10.34 -25.02 23.49
C LEU A 336 10.45 -25.80 22.18
N ILE A 337 11.09 -26.97 22.20
CA ILE A 337 11.23 -27.84 21.02
C ILE A 337 9.85 -28.33 20.57
N VAL A 338 9.04 -28.85 21.49
CA VAL A 338 7.68 -29.30 21.19
C VAL A 338 6.84 -28.15 20.64
N GLY A 339 6.88 -26.98 21.27
CA GLY A 339 6.20 -25.78 20.79
C GLY A 339 6.65 -25.37 19.38
N ALA A 340 7.96 -25.40 19.11
CA ALA A 340 8.52 -25.09 17.79
C ALA A 340 8.12 -26.13 16.73
N VAL A 341 8.08 -27.42 17.08
CA VAL A 341 7.63 -28.50 16.18
C VAL A 341 6.13 -28.37 15.88
N LEU A 342 5.31 -28.10 16.91
CA LEU A 342 3.87 -27.89 16.73
C LEU A 342 3.59 -26.66 15.86
N LEU A 343 4.27 -25.55 16.14
CA LEU A 343 4.16 -24.33 15.34
C LEU A 343 4.64 -24.60 13.91
N GLY A 344 5.81 -25.21 13.73
CA GLY A 344 6.34 -25.56 12.42
C GLY A 344 5.43 -26.49 11.62
N SER A 345 4.81 -27.48 12.27
CA SER A 345 3.83 -28.38 11.65
C SER A 345 2.56 -27.64 11.23
N ALA A 346 2.02 -26.77 12.09
CA ALA A 346 0.86 -25.95 11.76
C ALA A 346 1.16 -25.00 10.59
N LEU A 347 2.35 -24.37 10.63
CA LEU A 347 2.85 -23.56 9.53
C LEU A 347 2.90 -24.39 8.27
N LEU A 348 3.55 -25.55 8.22
CA LEU A 348 3.70 -26.39 7.01
C LEU A 348 2.39 -26.99 6.48
N ARG A 349 1.36 -27.11 7.32
CA ARG A 349 0.04 -27.63 6.90
C ARG A 349 -0.89 -26.58 6.33
N ALA A 350 -0.69 -25.30 6.66
CA ALA A 350 -1.52 -24.20 6.16
C ALA A 350 -1.50 -24.10 4.62
N GLN A 351 -2.51 -24.60 3.92
CA GLN A 351 -2.56 -24.37 2.48
C GLN A 351 -2.77 -22.87 2.25
N PRO A 352 -2.13 -22.26 1.22
CA PRO A 352 -2.57 -20.94 0.77
C PRO A 352 -4.07 -21.03 0.54
N THR A 353 -4.80 -20.05 1.04
CA THR A 353 -6.20 -19.90 0.67
C THR A 353 -6.28 -20.01 -0.84
N GLN A 354 -7.07 -20.96 -1.33
CA GLN A 354 -7.51 -20.88 -2.71
C GLN A 354 -8.08 -19.47 -2.88
N GLU A 355 -7.66 -18.80 -3.96
CA GLU A 355 -8.36 -17.66 -4.57
C GLU A 355 -9.83 -17.75 -4.16
N PRO A 356 -10.40 -16.74 -3.49
CA PRO A 356 -11.65 -16.94 -2.77
C PRO A 356 -12.67 -17.58 -3.71
N ASN A 357 -13.31 -18.65 -3.23
CA ASN A 357 -14.28 -19.45 -3.99
C ASN A 357 -15.58 -18.69 -4.29
N TYR A 358 -15.51 -17.42 -4.73
CA TYR A 358 -16.53 -16.83 -5.60
C TYR A 358 -16.51 -17.46 -7.01
N VAL A 359 -15.59 -18.40 -7.26
CA VAL A 359 -15.44 -19.13 -8.51
C VAL A 359 -16.26 -20.43 -8.61
N LEU A 360 -16.65 -21.04 -7.50
CA LEU A 360 -17.21 -22.40 -7.52
C LEU A 360 -18.63 -22.54 -6.96
N THR A 361 -19.26 -21.46 -6.46
CA THR A 361 -20.63 -21.52 -5.93
C THR A 361 -21.74 -21.57 -6.99
N THR A 362 -21.44 -21.59 -8.29
CA THR A 362 -22.47 -21.90 -9.32
C THR A 362 -22.35 -23.29 -9.94
N SER A 363 -21.26 -24.03 -9.69
CA SER A 363 -21.08 -25.36 -10.28
C SER A 363 -21.66 -26.52 -9.46
N ALA A 364 -22.09 -26.31 -8.21
CA ALA A 364 -22.65 -27.38 -7.38
C ALA A 364 -24.19 -27.41 -7.37
N ASP A 365 -24.86 -26.25 -7.50
CA ASP A 365 -26.32 -26.17 -7.49
C ASP A 365 -26.95 -26.24 -8.89
N GLU A 366 -26.21 -25.92 -9.97
CA GLU A 366 -26.75 -26.01 -11.35
C GLU A 366 -26.54 -27.39 -11.99
N THR A 367 -25.58 -28.22 -11.55
CA THR A 367 -25.39 -29.56 -12.12
C THR A 367 -26.50 -30.55 -11.75
N VAL A 368 -27.31 -30.25 -10.72
CA VAL A 368 -28.46 -31.10 -10.36
C VAL A 368 -29.67 -30.83 -11.27
N SER A 369 -29.82 -29.62 -11.83
CA SER A 369 -31.01 -29.30 -12.65
C SER A 369 -30.91 -29.75 -14.11
N TYR A 370 -29.70 -29.89 -14.67
CA TYR A 370 -29.53 -30.32 -16.06
C TYR A 370 -29.67 -31.84 -16.26
N GLU A 371 -29.31 -32.67 -15.27
CA GLU A 371 -29.55 -34.12 -15.34
C GLU A 371 -31.04 -34.47 -15.14
N GLU A 372 -31.77 -33.71 -14.31
CA GLU A 372 -33.19 -33.96 -14.02
C GLU A 372 -34.13 -33.46 -15.15
N GLN A 373 -33.75 -32.40 -15.89
CA GLN A 373 -34.52 -31.93 -17.04
C GLN A 373 -34.26 -32.71 -18.34
N THR A 374 -33.05 -33.27 -18.52
CA THR A 374 -32.75 -34.07 -19.72
C THR A 374 -33.38 -35.46 -19.65
N ALA A 375 -33.59 -36.01 -18.45
CA ALA A 375 -34.31 -37.27 -18.25
C ALA A 375 -35.84 -37.14 -18.47
N ALA A 376 -36.41 -35.95 -18.24
CA ALA A 376 -37.85 -35.71 -18.39
C ALA A 376 -38.30 -35.40 -19.83
N GLN A 377 -37.39 -35.02 -20.74
CA GLN A 377 -37.72 -34.66 -22.13
C GLN A 377 -37.47 -35.76 -23.18
N GLN A 378 -36.98 -36.94 -22.78
CA GLN A 378 -36.79 -38.09 -23.69
C GLN A 378 -37.88 -39.18 -23.60
N SER A 379 -38.93 -38.97 -22.80
CA SER A 379 -40.05 -39.90 -22.68
C SER A 379 -41.38 -39.28 -23.11
N GLU A 380 -41.47 -38.73 -24.32
CA GLU A 380 -42.76 -38.55 -25.02
C GLU A 380 -42.51 -38.08 -26.48
N THR A 381 -42.19 -39.01 -27.37
CA THR A 381 -42.45 -38.83 -28.82
C THR A 381 -42.72 -40.17 -29.48
N THR A 382 -43.97 -40.42 -29.85
CA THR A 382 -44.37 -41.04 -31.13
C THR A 382 -45.87 -40.75 -31.37
N PRO A 383 -46.37 -40.79 -32.62
CA PRO A 383 -46.98 -39.62 -33.22
C PRO A 383 -48.44 -39.87 -33.61
N GLU A 384 -49.26 -38.82 -33.73
CA GLU A 384 -50.48 -38.93 -34.51
C GLU A 384 -50.82 -37.65 -35.27
N THR A 385 -51.28 -37.91 -36.48
CA THR A 385 -51.61 -37.10 -37.64
C THR A 385 -52.63 -35.99 -37.42
N ALA A 386 -52.48 -34.87 -38.17
CA ALA A 386 -53.41 -34.43 -39.22
C ALA A 386 -53.50 -32.88 -39.37
N GLU A 387 -53.41 -32.47 -40.64
CA GLU A 387 -54.14 -31.37 -41.30
C GLU A 387 -53.89 -29.88 -40.97
N THR A 388 -53.25 -29.23 -41.97
CA THR A 388 -53.70 -28.04 -42.74
C THR A 388 -54.55 -26.95 -42.04
N GLU A 389 -54.03 -25.71 -41.99
CA GLU A 389 -54.62 -24.54 -42.67
C GLU A 389 -53.75 -23.27 -42.52
N SER A 390 -53.83 -22.41 -43.55
CA SER A 390 -53.08 -21.16 -43.72
C SER A 390 -53.83 -19.92 -43.22
N ALA A 391 -53.09 -18.89 -42.77
CA ALA A 391 -53.35 -17.45 -42.98
C ALA A 391 -52.23 -16.65 -42.26
N THR A 392 -51.34 -15.91 -42.94
CA THR A 392 -51.39 -14.44 -43.24
C THR A 392 -51.79 -13.58 -42.02
N SER A 393 -51.11 -12.51 -41.59
CA SER A 393 -50.37 -11.47 -42.30
C SER A 393 -49.62 -10.52 -41.33
N SER A 394 -48.55 -9.88 -41.83
CA SER A 394 -48.13 -8.47 -41.64
C SER A 394 -48.16 -7.79 -40.27
N ASP A 395 -46.99 -7.30 -39.80
CA ASP A 395 -46.67 -5.87 -39.95
C ASP A 395 -45.19 -5.56 -39.67
N LEU A 396 -44.59 -4.80 -40.59
CA LEU A 396 -43.24 -4.24 -40.53
C LEU A 396 -43.33 -2.74 -40.80
N SER A 397 -42.44 -2.00 -40.10
CA SER A 397 -41.85 -0.68 -40.42
C SER A 397 -42.51 0.60 -39.86
N PRO A 398 -41.80 1.76 -39.78
CA PRO A 398 -40.35 2.00 -39.99
C PRO A 398 -39.63 2.83 -38.89
N VAL A 399 -38.31 2.73 -38.93
CA VAL A 399 -37.30 3.57 -38.25
C VAL A 399 -37.12 4.89 -39.03
N SER A 400 -37.04 6.03 -38.35
CA SER A 400 -36.64 7.33 -38.92
C SER A 400 -35.27 7.77 -38.42
N PHE A 401 -34.36 8.01 -39.36
CA PHE A 401 -33.05 8.62 -39.18
C PHE A 401 -33.14 10.15 -39.21
N LEU A 402 -32.32 10.83 -38.41
CA LEU A 402 -32.03 12.27 -38.54
C LEU A 402 -30.51 12.45 -38.60
N ILE A 403 -30.04 12.89 -39.78
CA ILE A 403 -28.70 13.34 -40.09
C ILE A 403 -28.62 14.84 -39.72
N LEU A 404 -27.61 15.25 -38.96
CA LEU A 404 -27.13 16.63 -38.95
C LEU A 404 -25.59 16.63 -38.87
N GLU A 405 -24.96 16.92 -40.00
CA GLU A 405 -23.60 17.42 -40.11
C GLU A 405 -23.53 18.86 -39.57
N GLN A 406 -22.43 19.21 -38.89
CA GLN A 406 -21.92 20.58 -38.86
C GLN A 406 -20.39 20.60 -38.66
N GLU A 407 -19.73 21.35 -39.55
CA GLU A 407 -18.30 21.54 -39.76
C GLU A 407 -17.57 22.45 -38.74
N PRO A 408 -16.21 22.50 -38.74
CA PRO A 408 -15.39 23.06 -37.66
C PRO A 408 -15.01 24.53 -37.87
N ALA A 409 -14.74 25.25 -36.77
CA ALA A 409 -14.16 26.59 -36.79
C ALA A 409 -12.70 26.57 -36.31
N ALA A 410 -11.83 27.21 -37.08
CA ALA A 410 -10.38 27.26 -36.93
C ALA A 410 -9.85 28.52 -36.21
N ASN A 411 -8.69 28.33 -35.56
CA ASN A 411 -7.53 29.22 -35.39
C ASN A 411 -7.64 30.65 -34.81
N ALA A 412 -6.84 30.91 -33.76
CA ALA A 412 -5.85 32.01 -33.76
C ALA A 412 -4.74 31.79 -32.69
N LYS A 413 -3.49 32.08 -33.09
CA LYS A 413 -2.24 32.07 -32.33
C LYS A 413 -2.12 33.31 -31.44
N ASP A 414 -1.40 33.21 -30.31
CA ASP A 414 -0.24 34.08 -30.03
C ASP A 414 0.60 33.58 -28.83
N ILE A 415 1.91 33.78 -28.96
CA ILE A 415 3.00 33.39 -28.05
C ILE A 415 3.39 34.60 -27.21
N THR A 416 3.73 34.42 -25.92
CA THR A 416 4.84 35.15 -25.28
C THR A 416 5.30 34.52 -23.96
N LEU A 417 6.63 34.33 -23.85
CA LEU A 417 7.40 33.92 -22.67
C LEU A 417 7.64 35.11 -21.73
N ALA A 418 7.42 34.94 -20.42
CA ALA A 418 8.21 35.57 -19.35
C ALA A 418 7.96 34.87 -18.00
N SER A 419 9.05 34.67 -17.24
CA SER A 419 9.14 34.20 -15.85
C SER A 419 9.94 35.27 -15.05
N PRO A 420 10.09 35.24 -13.71
CA PRO A 420 9.30 34.68 -12.60
C PRO A 420 8.92 35.75 -11.54
N ALA A 421 7.90 35.49 -10.70
CA ALA A 421 7.80 36.17 -9.41
C ALA A 421 7.13 35.30 -8.34
N ILE A 422 7.83 35.22 -7.22
CA ILE A 422 7.51 34.57 -5.95
C ILE A 422 6.36 35.33 -5.27
N GLY A 423 5.34 34.63 -4.77
CA GLY A 423 4.25 35.24 -4.01
C GLY A 423 3.33 34.22 -3.36
N ALA A 424 3.18 34.34 -2.05
CA ALA A 424 2.51 33.44 -1.12
C ALA A 424 1.05 33.07 -1.47
N TRP A 425 0.68 31.81 -1.22
CA TRP A 425 -0.71 31.37 -1.14
C TRP A 425 -1.05 30.94 0.27
N ILE A 426 -1.80 31.80 0.95
CA ILE A 426 -2.57 31.51 2.16
C ILE A 426 -3.95 31.07 1.67
N TYR A 427 -4.35 29.82 1.91
CA TYR A 427 -5.73 29.37 1.71
C TYR A 427 -6.45 29.32 3.06
N ASN A 428 -7.33 30.30 3.27
CA ASN A 428 -8.41 30.21 4.25
C ASN A 428 -9.68 29.77 3.51
N TYR A 429 -10.24 28.63 3.93
CA TYR A 429 -11.56 28.19 3.51
C TYR A 429 -12.63 29.05 4.22
N ARG A 430 -13.49 29.72 3.44
CA ARG A 430 -14.81 30.17 3.90
C ARG A 430 -15.84 29.76 2.86
N VAL A 431 -16.83 28.99 3.31
CA VAL A 431 -18.00 28.57 2.55
C VAL A 431 -18.98 29.74 2.51
N GLU A 432 -19.21 30.32 1.34
CA GLU A 432 -20.36 31.20 1.09
C GLU A 432 -20.95 30.88 -0.29
N ARG A 433 -22.26 30.57 -0.30
CA ARG A 433 -23.08 30.44 -1.51
C ARG A 433 -23.14 31.79 -2.22
N ILE A 434 -22.85 31.84 -3.51
CA ILE A 434 -23.12 33.01 -4.34
C ILE A 434 -23.98 32.58 -5.53
N THR A 435 -25.25 33.01 -5.47
CA THR A 435 -26.18 33.20 -6.58
C THR A 435 -25.69 34.33 -7.48
N ALA A 436 -25.85 34.16 -8.80
CA ALA A 436 -25.47 35.12 -9.84
C ALA A 436 -26.16 36.49 -9.71
N PRO A 437 -25.58 37.59 -10.24
CA PRO A 437 -26.13 38.94 -10.10
C PRO A 437 -27.09 39.27 -11.26
N THR A 438 -28.24 39.84 -10.90
CA THR A 438 -29.06 40.68 -11.79
C THR A 438 -29.01 42.11 -11.28
N SER A 439 -28.47 43.01 -12.10
CA SER A 439 -28.56 44.46 -11.93
C SER A 439 -29.87 44.96 -12.53
N ALA A 440 -30.70 45.65 -11.74
CA ALA A 440 -31.52 46.78 -12.17
C ALA A 440 -32.26 47.43 -11.00
N LEU A 441 -31.99 48.73 -10.81
CA LEU A 441 -32.92 49.81 -10.43
C LEU A 441 -33.63 49.78 -9.06
N ALA A 442 -33.09 50.61 -8.17
CA ALA A 442 -33.75 51.59 -7.29
C ALA A 442 -35.28 51.52 -7.11
N ASN A 443 -35.76 51.44 -5.86
CA ASN A 443 -36.32 52.60 -5.13
C ASN A 443 -37.16 52.20 -3.88
N THR A 444 -37.08 53.09 -2.89
CA THR A 444 -38.05 53.41 -1.83
C THR A 444 -38.17 52.53 -0.58
N ALA A 445 -38.08 53.27 0.53
CA ALA A 445 -38.18 52.87 1.92
C ALA A 445 -39.63 52.69 2.42
N GLN A 446 -39.70 52.22 3.67
CA GLN A 446 -40.62 52.58 4.76
C GLN A 446 -41.61 51.53 5.29
N THR A 447 -41.70 51.59 6.63
CA THR A 447 -42.85 51.30 7.53
C THR A 447 -43.16 49.82 7.83
N LEU A 448 -42.83 49.30 9.03
CA LEU A 448 -43.41 49.51 10.38
C LEU A 448 -44.60 48.58 10.69
N ALA A 449 -44.58 48.10 11.94
CA ALA A 449 -45.68 47.57 12.75
C ALA A 449 -45.92 46.04 12.77
N SER A 450 -45.42 45.40 13.85
CA SER A 450 -46.20 44.42 14.65
C SER A 450 -47.31 45.17 15.41
N PRO A 451 -48.39 44.55 16.01
CA PRO A 451 -48.24 43.53 17.07
C PRO A 451 -49.44 42.54 17.33
N ARG A 452 -49.20 41.59 18.25
CA ARG A 452 -50.16 40.94 19.21
C ARG A 452 -51.29 40.05 18.64
N ALA A 453 -51.80 39.01 19.29
CA ALA A 453 -51.55 38.31 20.56
C ALA A 453 -52.34 36.96 20.55
N THR A 454 -51.80 35.98 21.29
CA THR A 454 -52.40 34.84 22.04
C THR A 454 -53.91 34.57 22.00
N VAL A 455 -54.32 33.30 21.86
CA VAL A 455 -55.16 32.51 22.81
C VAL A 455 -54.90 31.00 22.59
N ASP A 456 -54.94 30.26 23.69
CA ASP A 456 -54.63 28.85 23.94
C ASP A 456 -55.91 27.98 24.06
N CYS A 457 -55.71 26.66 24.02
CA CYS A 457 -56.49 25.51 24.51
C CYS A 457 -57.39 24.66 23.57
N ASP A 458 -56.90 23.42 23.39
CA ASP A 458 -57.55 22.10 23.53
C ASP A 458 -58.68 21.63 22.59
N GLU A 459 -58.37 20.70 21.68
CA GLU A 459 -58.77 19.27 21.77
C GLU A 459 -58.20 18.42 20.61
N LYS A 460 -57.74 17.21 20.96
CA LYS A 460 -57.51 15.99 20.16
C LYS A 460 -57.55 16.08 18.62
N CYS A 461 -56.40 15.86 17.98
CA CYS A 461 -56.31 15.00 16.79
C CYS A 461 -54.87 14.53 16.55
N GLN A 462 -54.65 13.21 16.68
CA GLN A 462 -53.52 12.53 16.05
C GLN A 462 -53.79 12.43 14.56
N VAL A 463 -52.90 12.94 13.71
CA VAL A 463 -52.87 12.56 12.29
C VAL A 463 -51.42 12.38 11.83
N ARG A 464 -51.17 11.13 11.44
CA ARG A 464 -50.11 10.59 10.59
C ARG A 464 -50.22 11.26 9.21
N ALA A 465 -49.13 11.79 8.66
CA ALA A 465 -49.10 12.30 7.29
C ALA A 465 -47.94 11.70 6.51
N GLU A 466 -48.28 10.74 5.65
CA GLU A 466 -47.63 10.55 4.36
C GLU A 466 -47.78 11.83 3.54
N PHE A 467 -46.72 12.23 2.83
CA PHE A 467 -46.85 13.09 1.67
C PHE A 467 -45.90 12.62 0.57
N ALA A 468 -46.51 12.07 -0.47
CA ALA A 468 -45.94 11.96 -1.80
C ALA A 468 -46.27 13.22 -2.61
N ASP A 469 -45.30 13.58 -3.46
CA ASP A 469 -45.33 14.29 -4.73
C ASP A 469 -46.03 15.66 -4.89
N ALA A 470 -45.25 16.67 -5.29
CA ALA A 470 -45.28 17.20 -6.66
C ALA A 470 -44.36 18.45 -6.80
N ALA A 471 -43.29 18.33 -7.59
CA ALA A 471 -42.66 19.47 -8.29
C ALA A 471 -41.77 18.98 -9.45
N THR A 472 -42.37 18.85 -10.62
CA THR A 472 -41.74 19.03 -11.95
C THR A 472 -41.37 20.52 -12.11
N ALA A 473 -40.37 20.98 -12.87
CA ALA A 473 -39.67 20.47 -14.04
C ALA A 473 -38.29 21.17 -14.16
N GLY A 474 -37.38 20.56 -14.95
CA GLY A 474 -36.21 21.25 -15.51
C GLY A 474 -34.87 20.52 -15.40
N LYS A 475 -34.79 19.23 -15.75
CA LYS A 475 -33.52 18.53 -15.98
C LYS A 475 -33.25 18.38 -17.47
N SER A 476 -32.14 18.97 -17.89
CA SER A 476 -31.41 18.63 -19.11
C SER A 476 -31.06 17.14 -19.07
N SER A 477 -31.53 16.40 -20.06
CA SER A 477 -31.35 14.97 -20.21
C SER A 477 -30.00 14.65 -20.87
N SER A 478 -28.98 14.38 -20.07
CA SER A 478 -27.90 13.48 -20.50
C SER A 478 -28.40 12.04 -20.37
N PRO A 479 -28.14 11.13 -21.32
CA PRO A 479 -28.63 9.77 -21.23
C PRO A 479 -27.83 9.02 -20.17
N THR A 480 -28.33 8.98 -18.93
CA THR A 480 -27.93 7.96 -17.96
C THR A 480 -28.60 6.66 -18.37
N THR A 481 -27.87 5.79 -19.05
CA THR A 481 -28.23 4.37 -19.17
C THR A 481 -28.29 3.79 -17.77
N ASN A 482 -29.50 3.52 -17.28
CA ASN A 482 -29.73 2.64 -16.14
C ASN A 482 -29.24 1.24 -16.55
N VAL A 483 -27.97 0.93 -16.28
CA VAL A 483 -27.45 -0.42 -16.47
C VAL A 483 -27.89 -1.23 -15.25
N ALA A 484 -29.13 -1.71 -15.26
CA ALA A 484 -29.51 -2.78 -14.34
C ALA A 484 -28.65 -4.01 -14.63
N ALA A 485 -28.48 -4.91 -13.65
CA ALA A 485 -27.92 -6.24 -13.87
C ALA A 485 -28.89 -7.03 -14.78
N GLY A 486 -28.81 -6.77 -16.08
CA GLY A 486 -29.55 -7.47 -17.11
C GLY A 486 -29.01 -8.89 -17.30
N PRO A 487 -29.71 -9.73 -18.07
CA PRO A 487 -29.22 -11.05 -18.44
C PRO A 487 -27.79 -10.98 -19.03
N PRO A 488 -26.99 -12.05 -18.94
CA PRO A 488 -25.65 -12.09 -19.53
C PRO A 488 -25.72 -11.68 -21.01
N ALA A 489 -24.77 -10.86 -21.45
CA ALA A 489 -24.70 -10.43 -22.85
C ALA A 489 -24.59 -11.67 -23.77
N PRO A 490 -25.06 -11.57 -25.03
CA PRO A 490 -24.91 -12.65 -26.00
C PRO A 490 -23.45 -13.10 -26.09
N LEU A 491 -23.23 -14.41 -26.22
CA LEU A 491 -21.89 -15.00 -26.33
C LEU A 491 -21.12 -14.36 -27.49
N VAL A 492 -19.93 -13.85 -27.19
CA VAL A 492 -19.03 -13.25 -28.18
C VAL A 492 -18.04 -14.30 -28.68
N ASP A 493 -18.06 -14.58 -29.99
CA ASP A 493 -17.12 -15.49 -30.66
C ASP A 493 -15.84 -14.75 -31.06
N ALA A 494 -15.00 -14.47 -30.07
CA ALA A 494 -13.72 -13.78 -30.23
C ALA A 494 -12.62 -14.49 -29.44
N GLN A 495 -11.44 -14.64 -30.03
CA GLN A 495 -10.24 -15.01 -29.28
C GLN A 495 -9.74 -13.78 -28.51
N VAL A 496 -9.91 -13.82 -27.18
CA VAL A 496 -9.62 -12.69 -26.30
C VAL A 496 -8.54 -13.08 -25.30
N LEU A 497 -7.56 -12.21 -25.12
CA LEU A 497 -6.63 -12.26 -24.00
C LEU A 497 -6.96 -11.12 -23.04
N ALA A 498 -7.46 -11.45 -21.84
CA ALA A 498 -7.81 -10.48 -20.81
C ALA A 498 -6.70 -10.44 -19.75
N ILE A 499 -5.97 -9.33 -19.69
CA ILE A 499 -4.89 -9.07 -18.74
C ILE A 499 -5.38 -8.07 -17.70
N GLY A 500 -5.34 -8.46 -16.43
CA GLY A 500 -5.79 -7.56 -15.37
C GLY A 500 -5.27 -7.84 -13.99
N ASP A 501 -5.74 -7.03 -13.06
CA ASP A 501 -5.46 -7.15 -11.64
C ASP A 501 -6.60 -7.83 -10.85
N SER A 502 -6.71 -7.58 -9.54
CA SER A 502 -7.68 -8.24 -8.68
C SER A 502 -9.13 -7.93 -9.06
N VAL A 503 -9.39 -6.77 -9.69
CA VAL A 503 -10.76 -6.41 -10.10
C VAL A 503 -11.22 -7.30 -11.25
N MET A 504 -10.39 -7.44 -12.29
CA MET A 504 -10.68 -8.37 -13.40
C MET A 504 -10.72 -9.82 -12.92
N LEU A 505 -9.84 -10.19 -12.00
CA LEU A 505 -9.82 -11.54 -11.42
C LEU A 505 -11.15 -11.87 -10.71
N GLY A 506 -11.72 -10.91 -9.96
CA GLY A 506 -13.04 -11.04 -9.35
C GLY A 506 -14.19 -11.22 -10.35
N ALA A 507 -14.01 -10.76 -11.59
CA ALA A 507 -14.98 -10.94 -12.68
C ALA A 507 -14.63 -12.08 -13.66
N SER A 508 -13.57 -12.85 -13.41
CA SER A 508 -13.03 -13.82 -14.37
C SER A 508 -14.04 -14.88 -14.83
N ASN A 509 -14.91 -15.38 -13.94
CA ASN A 509 -15.93 -16.36 -14.34
C ASN A 509 -17.03 -15.77 -15.21
N TYR A 510 -17.42 -14.53 -14.92
CA TYR A 510 -18.40 -13.82 -15.72
C TYR A 510 -17.84 -13.55 -17.12
N LEU A 511 -16.56 -13.17 -17.22
CA LEU A 511 -15.87 -13.07 -18.52
C LEU A 511 -15.89 -14.39 -19.28
N ARG A 512 -15.60 -15.52 -18.62
CA ARG A 512 -15.63 -16.86 -19.23
C ARG A 512 -17.05 -17.34 -19.60
N LYS A 513 -18.08 -16.83 -18.94
CA LYS A 513 -19.50 -17.12 -19.28
C LYS A 513 -19.98 -16.27 -20.46
N THR A 514 -19.47 -15.05 -20.61
CA THR A 514 -19.92 -14.09 -21.63
C THR A 514 -19.08 -14.14 -22.92
N ILE A 515 -17.83 -14.62 -22.86
CA ILE A 515 -16.91 -14.65 -24.01
C ILE A 515 -16.45 -16.09 -24.25
N THR A 516 -16.73 -16.63 -25.44
CA THR A 516 -16.56 -18.06 -25.75
C THR A 516 -15.10 -18.51 -25.73
N ALA A 517 -14.16 -17.66 -26.17
CA ALA A 517 -12.73 -17.98 -26.25
C ALA A 517 -11.86 -16.93 -25.54
N VAL A 518 -12.04 -16.77 -24.22
CA VAL A 518 -11.24 -15.86 -23.39
C VAL A 518 -10.17 -16.58 -22.56
N ASP A 519 -8.91 -16.17 -22.74
CA ASP A 519 -7.80 -16.41 -21.82
C ASP A 519 -7.72 -15.27 -20.80
N VAL A 520 -8.25 -15.48 -19.59
CA VAL A 520 -8.16 -14.52 -18.49
C VAL A 520 -6.88 -14.75 -17.69
N ASP A 521 -5.90 -13.88 -17.90
CA ASP A 521 -4.65 -13.81 -17.16
C ASP A 521 -4.73 -12.61 -16.20
N ALA A 522 -5.36 -12.81 -15.04
CA ALA A 522 -5.51 -11.78 -14.00
C ALA A 522 -4.89 -12.24 -12.68
N LYS A 523 -4.32 -11.31 -11.89
CA LYS A 523 -3.65 -11.65 -10.62
C LYS A 523 -3.80 -10.58 -9.55
N ILE A 524 -4.04 -10.99 -8.31
CA ILE A 524 -4.06 -10.10 -7.15
C ILE A 524 -2.74 -9.31 -7.07
N GLY A 525 -2.84 -7.98 -6.89
CA GLY A 525 -1.67 -7.11 -6.74
C GLY A 525 -0.85 -6.90 -8.01
N ARG A 526 -1.32 -7.34 -9.19
CA ARG A 526 -0.58 -7.15 -10.45
C ARG A 526 -0.30 -5.67 -10.71
N GLN A 527 0.98 -5.41 -11.00
CA GLN A 527 1.48 -4.09 -11.41
C GLN A 527 1.49 -3.96 -12.94
N VAL A 528 1.39 -2.72 -13.41
CA VAL A 528 1.49 -2.37 -14.84
C VAL A 528 2.82 -2.83 -15.44
N SER A 529 3.92 -2.72 -14.69
CA SER A 529 5.25 -3.19 -15.10
C SER A 529 5.31 -4.71 -15.28
N THR A 530 4.72 -5.48 -14.36
CA THR A 530 4.62 -6.95 -14.46
C THR A 530 3.79 -7.36 -15.68
N ALA A 531 2.67 -6.67 -15.91
CA ALA A 531 1.83 -6.94 -17.08
C ALA A 531 2.53 -6.60 -18.40
N LEU A 532 3.31 -5.52 -18.45
CA LEU A 532 4.11 -5.16 -19.62
C LEU A 532 5.19 -6.22 -19.92
N GLN A 533 5.82 -6.78 -18.89
CA GLN A 533 6.74 -7.90 -19.07
C GLN A 533 6.02 -9.15 -19.61
N LEU A 534 4.86 -9.50 -19.05
CA LEU A 534 4.03 -10.60 -19.54
C LEU A 534 3.62 -10.41 -21.00
N LEU A 535 3.25 -9.19 -21.38
CA LEU A 535 2.91 -8.85 -22.77
C LEU A 535 4.09 -9.05 -23.72
N ARG A 536 5.31 -8.66 -23.32
CA ARG A 536 6.53 -8.91 -24.09
C ARG A 536 6.82 -10.41 -24.23
N GLU A 537 6.73 -11.15 -23.14
CA GLU A 537 6.93 -12.62 -23.14
C GLU A 537 5.92 -13.32 -24.06
N ARG A 538 4.65 -12.88 -24.05
CA ARG A 538 3.62 -13.42 -24.96
C ARG A 538 3.80 -12.96 -26.41
N GLN A 539 4.27 -11.74 -26.65
CA GLN A 539 4.63 -11.28 -28.00
C GLN A 539 5.75 -12.14 -28.58
N ASP A 540 6.82 -12.34 -27.83
CA ASP A 540 7.99 -13.15 -28.23
C ASP A 540 7.62 -14.62 -28.47
N ALA A 541 6.65 -15.14 -27.71
CA ALA A 541 6.11 -16.49 -27.88
C ALA A 541 5.03 -16.61 -28.97
N HIS A 542 4.64 -15.52 -29.64
CA HIS A 542 3.53 -15.47 -30.59
C HIS A 542 2.17 -15.94 -29.99
N LEU A 543 1.92 -15.58 -28.73
CA LEU A 543 0.73 -15.96 -27.95
C LEU A 543 -0.23 -14.77 -27.67
N LEU A 544 -0.12 -13.68 -28.45
CA LEU A 544 -1.07 -12.56 -28.37
C LEU A 544 -2.36 -12.90 -29.13
N ALA A 545 -3.50 -12.59 -28.52
CA ALA A 545 -4.81 -12.73 -29.13
C ALA A 545 -5.14 -11.50 -30.02
N PRO A 546 -6.04 -11.64 -31.01
CA PRO A 546 -6.46 -10.52 -31.86
C PRO A 546 -7.23 -9.43 -31.11
N VAL A 547 -7.83 -9.78 -29.97
CA VAL A 547 -8.46 -8.84 -29.04
C VAL A 547 -7.79 -8.96 -27.68
N ILE A 548 -7.30 -7.84 -27.15
CA ILE A 548 -6.69 -7.79 -25.82
C ILE A 548 -7.47 -6.82 -24.94
N VAL A 549 -7.86 -7.28 -23.75
CA VAL A 549 -8.53 -6.46 -22.74
C VAL A 549 -7.57 -6.19 -21.59
N ILE A 550 -7.36 -4.93 -21.23
CA ILE A 550 -6.44 -4.50 -20.19
C ILE A 550 -7.22 -3.73 -19.11
N HIS A 551 -7.23 -4.27 -17.89
CA HIS A 551 -7.70 -3.53 -16.72
C HIS A 551 -6.63 -3.57 -15.62
N LEU A 552 -5.83 -2.51 -15.59
CA LEU A 552 -4.69 -2.36 -14.69
C LEU A 552 -4.66 -0.94 -14.13
N GLY A 553 -4.05 -0.80 -12.96
CA GLY A 553 -3.94 0.47 -12.26
C GLY A 553 -4.82 0.57 -11.00
N ASN A 554 -5.53 -0.49 -10.63
CA ASN A 554 -6.25 -0.52 -9.35
C ASN A 554 -5.27 -0.69 -8.18
N ASN A 555 -4.14 -1.37 -8.39
CA ASN A 555 -3.12 -1.58 -7.35
C ASN A 555 -2.11 -0.44 -7.26
N GLY A 556 -1.72 0.16 -8.38
CA GLY A 556 -0.65 1.13 -8.42
C GLY A 556 -0.82 2.12 -9.57
N ARG A 557 0.18 2.99 -9.74
CA ARG A 557 0.12 4.04 -10.74
C ARG A 557 0.31 3.49 -12.16
N PHE A 558 -0.48 4.01 -13.09
CA PHE A 558 -0.44 3.73 -14.53
C PHE A 558 -0.09 5.04 -15.23
N SER A 559 1.14 5.14 -15.73
CA SER A 559 1.65 6.34 -16.41
C SER A 559 1.37 6.33 -17.91
N GLU A 560 1.33 7.52 -18.53
CA GLU A 560 1.24 7.65 -20.00
C GLU A 560 2.38 6.92 -20.72
N LYS A 561 3.58 6.97 -20.15
CA LYS A 561 4.73 6.24 -20.69
C LYS A 561 4.50 4.73 -20.71
N GLN A 562 3.93 4.16 -19.64
CA GLN A 562 3.59 2.75 -19.61
C GLN A 562 2.48 2.40 -20.60
N PHE A 563 1.52 3.30 -20.82
CA PHE A 563 0.52 3.16 -21.89
C PHE A 563 1.21 3.00 -23.24
N ASP A 564 2.11 3.93 -23.57
CA ASP A 564 2.82 3.93 -24.85
C ASP A 564 3.75 2.72 -25.01
N GLU A 565 4.41 2.30 -23.93
CA GLU A 565 5.21 1.06 -23.93
C GLU A 565 4.34 -0.18 -24.17
N MET A 566 3.13 -0.26 -23.61
CA MET A 566 2.17 -1.33 -23.88
C MET A 566 1.73 -1.31 -25.34
N MET A 567 1.32 -0.15 -25.86
CA MET A 567 0.86 -0.03 -27.25
C MET A 567 1.97 -0.30 -28.27
N THR A 568 3.23 -0.05 -27.92
CA THR A 568 4.38 -0.45 -28.75
C THR A 568 4.47 -1.98 -28.88
N VAL A 569 4.24 -2.71 -27.79
CA VAL A 569 4.19 -4.19 -27.79
C VAL A 569 2.94 -4.69 -28.54
N LEU A 570 1.83 -3.96 -28.43
CA LEU A 570 0.53 -4.35 -28.99
C LEU A 570 0.23 -3.71 -30.36
N LYS A 571 1.23 -3.17 -31.04
CA LYS A 571 1.05 -2.43 -32.30
C LYS A 571 0.36 -3.25 -33.41
N ASP A 572 0.56 -4.57 -33.41
CA ASP A 572 0.03 -5.50 -34.42
C ASP A 572 -1.27 -6.17 -33.98
N VAL A 573 -1.78 -5.82 -32.78
CA VAL A 573 -3.05 -6.34 -32.26
C VAL A 573 -4.20 -5.49 -32.80
N PRO A 574 -5.19 -6.09 -33.49
CA PRO A 574 -6.30 -5.36 -34.09
C PRO A 574 -7.12 -4.52 -33.11
N HIS A 575 -7.41 -5.05 -31.92
CA HIS A 575 -8.22 -4.34 -30.93
C HIS A 575 -7.63 -4.48 -29.52
N VAL A 576 -7.33 -3.34 -28.89
CA VAL A 576 -6.83 -3.26 -27.52
C VAL A 576 -7.81 -2.43 -26.69
N ILE A 577 -8.51 -3.08 -25.77
CA ILE A 577 -9.54 -2.46 -24.94
C ILE A 577 -8.96 -2.15 -23.57
N PHE A 578 -8.99 -0.88 -23.16
CA PHE A 578 -8.55 -0.42 -21.84
C PHE A 578 -9.75 -0.05 -20.97
N LEU A 579 -9.69 -0.41 -19.68
CA LEU A 579 -10.71 -0.03 -18.70
C LEU A 579 -10.18 1.03 -17.74
N THR A 580 -10.97 2.09 -17.50
CA THR A 580 -10.67 3.06 -16.42
C THR A 580 -10.82 2.42 -15.04
N THR A 581 -10.02 2.87 -14.08
CA THR A 581 -9.96 2.32 -12.73
C THR A 581 -10.98 2.98 -11.80
N LYS A 582 -11.61 2.18 -10.95
CA LYS A 582 -12.50 2.65 -9.86
C LYS A 582 -11.89 2.24 -8.53
N VAL A 583 -11.18 3.16 -7.88
CA VAL A 583 -10.43 2.87 -6.66
C VAL A 583 -10.36 4.13 -5.77
N PRO A 584 -10.72 4.07 -4.48
CA PRO A 584 -10.65 5.23 -3.58
C PRO A 584 -9.20 5.49 -3.15
N ARG A 585 -8.34 5.88 -4.10
CA ARG A 585 -6.90 6.13 -3.96
C ARG A 585 -6.51 7.38 -4.75
N LYS A 586 -5.45 8.06 -4.27
CA LYS A 586 -4.97 9.32 -4.87
C LYS A 586 -4.53 9.19 -6.34
N TRP A 587 -4.18 7.98 -6.79
CA TRP A 587 -3.74 7.72 -8.16
C TRP A 587 -4.87 7.39 -9.14
N GLN A 588 -6.14 7.27 -8.70
CA GLN A 588 -7.27 6.97 -9.60
C GLN A 588 -7.35 7.99 -10.74
N GLU A 589 -7.45 9.28 -10.41
CA GLU A 589 -7.59 10.35 -11.42
C GLU A 589 -6.38 10.44 -12.36
N PRO A 590 -5.12 10.46 -11.87
CA PRO A 590 -3.94 10.38 -12.75
C PRO A 590 -3.94 9.17 -13.68
N ASN A 591 -4.32 7.98 -13.20
CA ASN A 591 -4.37 6.77 -14.01
C ASN A 591 -5.45 6.86 -15.09
N ASN A 592 -6.65 7.31 -14.71
CA ASN A 592 -7.78 7.42 -15.64
C ASN A 592 -7.48 8.47 -16.72
N ASN A 593 -6.84 9.59 -16.38
CA ASN A 593 -6.38 10.57 -17.35
C ASN A 593 -5.35 9.97 -18.32
N ALA A 594 -4.38 9.21 -17.82
CA ALA A 594 -3.38 8.55 -18.67
C ALA A 594 -4.02 7.55 -19.66
N LEU A 595 -5.06 6.82 -19.23
CA LEU A 595 -5.81 5.90 -20.08
C LEU A 595 -6.66 6.64 -21.12
N VAL A 596 -7.41 7.67 -20.70
CA VAL A 596 -8.27 8.49 -21.57
C VAL A 596 -7.45 9.22 -22.63
N GLU A 597 -6.35 9.85 -22.26
CA GLU A 597 -5.46 10.51 -23.23
C GLU A 597 -4.66 9.50 -24.04
N GLY A 598 -4.36 8.33 -23.47
CA GLY A 598 -3.67 7.22 -24.12
C GLY A 598 -4.41 6.70 -25.34
N VAL A 599 -5.66 6.29 -25.17
CA VAL A 599 -6.46 5.67 -26.25
C VAL A 599 -6.62 6.58 -27.46
N LYS A 600 -6.68 7.91 -27.26
CA LYS A 600 -6.80 8.90 -28.35
C LYS A 600 -5.59 8.88 -29.30
N ARG A 601 -4.44 8.38 -28.84
CA ARG A 601 -3.20 8.35 -29.63
C ARG A 601 -3.06 7.12 -30.51
N TYR A 602 -3.86 6.07 -30.29
CA TYR A 602 -3.72 4.79 -31.00
C TYR A 602 -5.04 4.33 -31.60
N PRO A 603 -5.12 4.14 -32.93
CA PRO A 603 -6.39 3.83 -33.60
C PRO A 603 -6.95 2.45 -33.26
N ASN A 604 -6.10 1.51 -32.85
CA ASN A 604 -6.50 0.17 -32.40
C ASN A 604 -6.84 0.12 -30.90
N ALA A 605 -6.79 1.24 -30.17
CA ALA A 605 -7.09 1.30 -28.76
C ALA A 605 -8.49 1.87 -28.48
N VAL A 606 -9.25 1.18 -27.64
CA VAL A 606 -10.63 1.56 -27.27
C VAL A 606 -10.73 1.67 -25.75
N LEU A 607 -11.45 2.68 -25.26
CA LEU A 607 -11.68 2.89 -23.83
C LEU A 607 -13.07 2.40 -23.41
N VAL A 608 -13.09 1.66 -22.31
CA VAL A 608 -14.28 1.34 -21.54
C VAL A 608 -14.22 2.13 -20.23
N ASP A 609 -15.12 3.09 -20.07
CA ASP A 609 -15.12 3.97 -18.89
C ASP A 609 -15.81 3.31 -17.67
N TRP A 610 -15.19 2.25 -17.16
CA TRP A 610 -15.66 1.51 -15.99
C TRP A 610 -15.80 2.42 -14.74
N ASN A 611 -14.92 3.40 -14.56
CA ASN A 611 -15.01 4.37 -13.46
C ASN A 611 -16.32 5.15 -13.48
N SER A 612 -16.70 5.71 -14.64
CA SER A 612 -17.94 6.47 -14.77
C SER A 612 -19.17 5.56 -14.57
N VAL A 613 -19.19 4.42 -15.27
CA VAL A 613 -20.29 3.44 -15.20
C VAL A 613 -20.51 2.95 -13.77
N SER A 614 -19.45 2.62 -13.05
CA SER A 614 -19.56 2.03 -11.71
C SER A 614 -19.67 3.05 -10.56
N SER A 615 -19.34 4.32 -10.79
CA SER A 615 -19.36 5.35 -9.74
C SER A 615 -20.75 5.65 -9.17
N ALA A 616 -21.80 5.42 -9.96
CA ALA A 616 -23.19 5.57 -9.51
C ALA A 616 -23.72 4.35 -8.73
N HIS A 617 -22.95 3.25 -8.67
CA HIS A 617 -23.41 1.95 -8.19
C HIS A 617 -22.53 1.40 -7.06
N PRO A 618 -22.53 2.02 -5.87
CA PRO A 618 -21.77 1.52 -4.72
C PRO A 618 -22.18 0.10 -4.30
N GLU A 619 -23.40 -0.33 -4.63
CA GLU A 619 -23.93 -1.67 -4.37
C GLU A 619 -23.22 -2.79 -5.16
N TRP A 620 -22.53 -2.46 -6.25
CA TRP A 620 -21.75 -3.40 -7.07
C TRP A 620 -20.41 -3.78 -6.45
N PHE A 621 -19.99 -3.06 -5.41
CA PHE A 621 -18.70 -3.27 -4.76
C PHE A 621 -18.86 -3.87 -3.38
N TRP A 622 -17.83 -4.62 -2.96
CA TRP A 622 -17.61 -4.90 -1.56
C TRP A 622 -17.27 -3.60 -0.81
N LYS A 623 -17.22 -3.68 0.53
CA LYS A 623 -17.05 -2.50 1.39
C LYS A 623 -15.73 -1.75 1.18
N ASP A 624 -14.76 -2.36 0.50
CA ASP A 624 -13.51 -1.69 0.14
C ASP A 624 -13.66 -0.70 -1.02
N GLY A 625 -14.79 -0.72 -1.72
CA GLY A 625 -15.08 0.16 -2.87
C GLY A 625 -14.21 -0.14 -4.09
N ILE A 626 -13.62 -1.34 -4.18
CA ILE A 626 -12.70 -1.76 -5.24
C ILE A 626 -13.14 -3.10 -5.83
N HIS A 627 -13.36 -4.11 -4.98
CA HIS A 627 -13.67 -5.47 -5.45
C HIS A 627 -15.15 -5.62 -5.74
N LEU A 628 -15.46 -6.40 -6.78
CA LEU A 628 -16.81 -6.55 -7.30
C LEU A 628 -17.60 -7.61 -6.53
N ARG A 629 -18.87 -7.29 -6.25
CA ARG A 629 -19.91 -8.27 -5.94
C ARG A 629 -20.37 -8.99 -7.21
N PRO A 630 -21.08 -10.13 -7.10
CA PRO A 630 -21.62 -10.87 -8.24
C PRO A 630 -22.30 -9.99 -9.31
N ASP A 631 -23.21 -9.13 -8.90
CA ASP A 631 -23.95 -8.23 -9.82
C ASP A 631 -23.01 -7.26 -10.54
N GLY A 632 -22.05 -6.68 -9.81
CA GLY A 632 -21.03 -5.79 -10.37
C GLY A 632 -20.09 -6.52 -11.34
N ALA A 633 -19.73 -7.77 -11.03
CA ALA A 633 -18.90 -8.60 -11.88
C ALA A 633 -19.60 -9.02 -13.18
N GLN A 634 -20.91 -9.28 -13.13
CA GLN A 634 -21.72 -9.54 -14.32
C GLN A 634 -21.80 -8.30 -15.22
N VAL A 635 -22.08 -7.12 -14.65
CA VAL A 635 -22.14 -5.86 -15.41
C VAL A 635 -20.78 -5.54 -16.02
N TYR A 636 -19.70 -5.71 -15.25
CA TYR A 636 -18.33 -5.56 -15.72
C TYR A 636 -18.03 -6.45 -16.94
N ALA A 637 -18.39 -7.73 -16.89
CA ALA A 637 -18.18 -8.65 -17.99
C ALA A 637 -19.05 -8.33 -19.21
N ASN A 638 -20.32 -7.95 -19.00
CA ASN A 638 -21.23 -7.54 -20.06
C ASN A 638 -20.72 -6.31 -20.81
N LEU A 639 -20.20 -5.31 -20.08
CA LEU A 639 -19.66 -4.08 -20.67
C LEU A 639 -18.44 -4.39 -21.57
N ILE A 640 -17.56 -5.30 -21.15
CA ILE A 640 -16.44 -5.76 -21.96
C ILE A 640 -16.93 -6.50 -23.20
N ALA A 641 -17.87 -7.43 -23.05
CA ALA A 641 -18.40 -8.22 -24.17
C ALA A 641 -19.12 -7.35 -25.22
N GLU A 642 -19.91 -6.37 -24.77
CA GLU A 642 -20.57 -5.41 -25.65
C GLU A 642 -19.54 -4.60 -26.44
N THR A 643 -18.47 -4.14 -25.78
CA THR A 643 -17.38 -3.40 -26.45
C THR A 643 -16.65 -4.25 -27.49
N ILE A 644 -16.38 -5.53 -27.18
CA ILE A 644 -15.78 -6.46 -28.14
C ILE A 644 -16.69 -6.63 -29.36
N SER A 645 -17.99 -6.80 -29.14
CA SER A 645 -18.97 -6.94 -30.23
C SER A 645 -19.01 -5.69 -31.12
N GLN A 646 -18.97 -4.49 -30.53
CA GLN A 646 -18.95 -3.23 -31.28
C GLN A 646 -17.65 -3.04 -32.08
N THR A 647 -16.52 -3.51 -31.55
CA THR A 647 -15.21 -3.38 -32.20
C THR A 647 -15.00 -4.39 -33.33
N GLN A 648 -15.65 -5.55 -33.30
CA GLN A 648 -15.59 -6.55 -34.38
C GLN A 648 -16.49 -6.22 -35.59
N VAL A 649 -17.43 -5.29 -35.45
CA VAL A 649 -18.34 -4.85 -36.52
C VAL A 649 -17.75 -3.68 -37.35
N GLN A 650 -16.68 -3.05 -36.85
CA GLN A 650 -15.93 -1.96 -37.52
C GLN A 650 -14.69 -2.51 -38.21
#